data_AF-A0A0Q6WH46-F1
#
_entry.id   AF-A0A0Q6WH46-F1
#
_cell.length_a   1.000
_cell.length_b   1.000
_cell.length_c   1.000
_cell.angle_alpha   90.00
_cell.angle_beta   90.00
_cell.angle_gamma   90.00
#
_symmetry.space_group_name_H-M   'P 1'
#
loop_
_entity.id
_entity.type
_entity.pdbx_description
1 polymer ?
#
loop_
_entity_poly.entity_id
_entity_poly.type
_entity_poly.pdbx_seq_one_letter_code
_entity_poly.pdbx_strand_id
1 'polypeptide(L)'
;MIRLSPATARLALQRVLLPLLLLVNLLLLLHYVVLDYRVVTNSDSAVMNLLAQEIHDTGQWIPRAWNYANGDLWLLFTHTVIVPLLYVLPNSYALHAVSSLVTAVLVLGCVWWSGALLGQSRMARLLLLAVFSGGMSVVMAENLYGQAAYGLLFAQVCLLCCASWRFLHARGAARWGWGAGAGLLLLLLFWSNPQRALVYYGLPLALATLAMRLQPSRPEAHVFSTAGVSPQRQNTLLLALLAAALVTGTLLHNHYMNLVGNSGLAPATWLRFDEMGRNLAGTLEGLLSVLGGKPPAGKPVINAAGVWAALRLAAAATVLALLPWALRRSLRAHAPRHRGRLFFGVFTLASAAVPLFMMLATSLPDMADPQASVRYLVPALLCLIMLLGGIAVDECSWRSAPRLAGVAALSVLALSAVQAYRVQNAPGPGKLFKRAQAPRSDSHLSDFLVSHGLQYGYGEFWVAGNTTLLGRQRVRLRQIAVSDGLPQPVRHLSSDRWYQASYWSGPTFLLLTPEQMKAIDWPRMAQLLGEPERRLQYNERQVLVYPFNIASRLPLWDYAQPVPLRFPASAATGHHIGQFDPAGARLLAQPGETGWLTYGVRRNSNPGNYVATFELDSGAAAGVQAGRVEVAAAGGSVVLASAPISQAGAHNIKLPFRLSGPAPDLELRIHSNGVARLATSGTALLALDPRRVPLPTK
;
A
#
# COMPACT_ATOMS: atom_id res chain seq x y z
N MET A 1 -50.13 24.55 -5.98
CA MET A 1 -49.22 23.41 -5.71
C MET A 1 -49.83 22.14 -6.30
N ILE A 2 -49.28 21.63 -7.40
CA ILE A 2 -49.81 20.43 -8.08
C ILE A 2 -49.36 19.19 -7.28
N ARG A 3 -50.30 18.50 -6.61
CA ARG A 3 -50.02 17.21 -5.95
C ARG A 3 -49.85 16.15 -7.02
N LEU A 4 -48.61 15.84 -7.39
CA LEU A 4 -48.30 14.70 -8.25
C LEU A 4 -48.78 13.40 -7.58
N SER A 5 -49.38 12.51 -8.35
CA SER A 5 -49.69 11.16 -7.85
C SER A 5 -48.39 10.44 -7.44
N PRO A 6 -48.42 9.52 -6.46
CA PRO A 6 -47.22 8.76 -6.05
C PRO A 6 -46.52 8.02 -7.20
N ALA A 7 -47.29 7.57 -8.20
CA ALA A 7 -46.75 6.94 -9.41
C ALA A 7 -46.01 7.95 -10.30
N THR A 8 -46.58 9.13 -10.52
CA THR A 8 -45.97 10.21 -11.30
C THR A 8 -44.71 10.73 -10.63
N ALA A 9 -44.72 10.91 -9.30
CA ALA A 9 -43.56 11.33 -8.52
C ALA A 9 -42.42 10.30 -8.58
N ARG A 10 -42.74 9.00 -8.49
CA ARG A 10 -41.76 7.91 -8.64
C ARG A 10 -41.15 7.87 -10.04
N LEU A 11 -41.96 8.07 -11.07
CA LEU A 11 -41.50 8.16 -12.46
C LEU A 11 -40.58 9.37 -12.67
N ALA A 12 -40.93 10.54 -12.15
CA ALA A 12 -40.10 11.74 -12.22
C ALA A 12 -38.76 11.56 -11.49
N LEU A 13 -38.78 10.97 -10.29
CA LEU A 13 -37.57 10.66 -9.53
C LEU A 13 -36.64 9.71 -10.30
N GLN A 14 -37.20 8.64 -10.86
CA GLN A 14 -36.44 7.60 -11.57
C GLN A 14 -35.94 8.04 -12.95
N ARG A 15 -36.73 8.84 -13.69
CA ARG A 15 -36.43 9.21 -15.08
C ARG A 15 -35.69 10.55 -15.21
N VAL A 16 -35.80 11.44 -14.22
CA VAL A 16 -35.25 12.79 -14.30
C VAL A 16 -34.29 13.08 -13.16
N LEU A 17 -34.75 13.08 -11.90
CA LEU A 17 -33.95 13.59 -10.78
C LEU A 17 -32.71 12.75 -10.48
N LEU A 18 -32.84 11.43 -10.35
CA LEU A 18 -31.69 10.55 -10.08
C LEU A 18 -30.69 10.51 -11.25
N PRO A 19 -31.12 10.39 -12.53
CA PRO A 19 -30.20 10.53 -13.66
C PRO A 19 -29.49 11.88 -13.72
N LEU A 20 -30.20 12.99 -13.43
CA LEU A 20 -29.59 14.32 -13.41
C LEU A 20 -28.55 14.44 -12.28
N LEU A 21 -28.89 13.99 -11.07
CA LEU A 21 -27.94 13.96 -9.96
C LEU A 21 -26.72 13.10 -10.29
N LEU A 22 -26.93 11.92 -10.86
CA LEU A 22 -25.85 11.05 -11.31
C LEU A 22 -24.97 11.75 -12.36
N LEU A 23 -25.57 12.43 -13.34
CA LEU A 23 -24.82 13.19 -14.33
C LEU A 23 -23.96 14.29 -13.67
N VAL A 24 -24.53 15.06 -12.75
CA VAL A 24 -23.78 16.08 -12.00
C VAL A 24 -22.62 15.44 -11.23
N ASN A 25 -22.87 14.34 -10.53
CA ASN A 25 -21.84 13.62 -9.79
C ASN A 25 -20.74 13.08 -10.69
N LEU A 26 -21.08 12.54 -11.87
CA LEU A 26 -20.11 12.08 -12.87
C LEU A 26 -19.26 13.21 -13.43
N LEU A 27 -19.85 14.38 -13.70
CA LEU A 27 -19.11 15.56 -14.15
C LEU A 27 -18.15 16.08 -13.07
N LEU A 28 -18.59 16.11 -11.81
CA LEU A 28 -17.74 16.49 -10.68
C LEU A 28 -16.64 15.46 -10.42
N LEU A 29 -16.93 14.17 -10.53
CA LEU A 29 -15.94 13.10 -10.43
C LEU A 29 -14.89 13.18 -11.54
N LEU A 30 -15.32 13.45 -12.78
CA LEU A 30 -14.40 13.68 -13.90
C LEU A 30 -13.49 14.88 -13.64
N HIS A 31 -14.08 15.99 -13.18
CA HIS A 31 -13.32 17.18 -12.80
C HIS A 31 -12.32 16.87 -11.68
N TYR A 32 -12.75 16.13 -10.67
CA TYR A 32 -11.89 15.70 -9.56
C TYR A 32 -10.70 14.88 -10.04
N VAL A 33 -10.94 13.81 -10.81
CA VAL A 33 -9.87 12.89 -11.24
C VAL A 33 -8.91 13.55 -12.23
N VAL A 34 -9.39 14.45 -13.09
CA VAL A 34 -8.56 15.05 -14.15
C VAL A 34 -7.84 16.32 -13.68
N LEU A 35 -8.45 17.12 -12.80
CA LEU A 35 -7.97 18.45 -12.44
C LEU A 35 -7.62 18.55 -10.95
N ASP A 36 -8.58 18.37 -10.05
CA ASP A 36 -8.38 18.67 -8.63
C ASP A 36 -7.44 17.67 -7.94
N TYR A 37 -7.56 16.38 -8.27
CA TYR A 37 -6.79 15.34 -7.62
C TYR A 37 -5.28 15.52 -7.84
N ARG A 38 -4.88 16.11 -8.97
CA ARG A 38 -3.48 16.46 -9.28
C ARG A 38 -2.83 17.33 -8.20
N VAL A 39 -3.62 18.13 -7.48
CA VAL A 39 -3.14 19.05 -6.45
C VAL A 39 -2.94 18.32 -5.11
N VAL A 40 -3.64 17.20 -4.91
CA VAL A 40 -3.60 16.42 -3.67
C VAL A 40 -2.98 15.04 -3.82
N THR A 41 -2.42 14.72 -5.00
CA THR A 41 -1.63 13.51 -5.20
C THR A 41 -0.47 13.45 -4.20
N ASN A 42 -0.20 12.25 -3.75
CA ASN A 42 0.92 11.93 -2.87
C ASN A 42 1.70 10.74 -3.46
N SER A 43 2.78 10.33 -2.79
CA SER A 43 3.62 9.25 -3.29
C SER A 43 2.90 7.90 -3.34
N ASP A 44 1.99 7.58 -2.43
CA ASP A 44 1.18 6.36 -2.52
C ASP A 44 0.35 6.34 -3.82
N SER A 45 -0.27 7.47 -4.18
CA SER A 45 -1.00 7.61 -5.44
C SER A 45 -0.09 7.48 -6.67
N ALA A 46 1.15 7.98 -6.57
CA ALA A 46 2.10 7.96 -7.67
C ALA A 46 2.67 6.57 -7.95
N VAL A 47 2.62 5.65 -6.98
CA VAL A 47 3.22 4.33 -7.09
C VAL A 47 2.69 3.52 -8.27
N MET A 48 1.41 3.66 -8.64
CA MET A 48 0.88 2.98 -9.83
C MET A 48 1.63 3.40 -11.12
N ASN A 49 2.01 4.68 -11.22
CA ASN A 49 2.79 5.19 -12.34
C ASN A 49 4.26 4.80 -12.25
N LEU A 50 4.83 4.81 -11.04
CA LEU A 50 6.24 4.44 -10.83
C LEU A 50 6.48 2.96 -11.10
N LEU A 51 5.59 2.08 -10.64
CA LEU A 51 5.65 0.65 -10.94
C LEU A 51 5.42 0.40 -12.43
N ALA A 52 4.45 1.08 -13.06
CA ALA A 52 4.25 0.96 -14.52
C ALA A 52 5.52 1.35 -15.29
N GLN A 53 6.23 2.41 -14.86
CA GLN A 53 7.51 2.79 -15.43
C GLN A 53 8.55 1.69 -15.27
N GLU A 54 8.67 1.12 -14.08
CA GLU A 54 9.66 0.08 -13.82
C GLU A 54 9.38 -1.17 -14.67
N ILE A 55 8.11 -1.56 -14.82
CA ILE A 55 7.69 -2.66 -15.71
C ILE A 55 8.08 -2.34 -17.16
N HIS A 56 7.84 -1.12 -17.62
CA HIS A 56 8.21 -0.67 -18.96
C HIS A 56 9.73 -0.68 -19.17
N ASP A 57 10.49 -0.10 -18.24
CA ASP A 57 11.96 0.04 -18.32
C ASP A 57 12.70 -1.29 -18.22
N THR A 58 12.12 -2.29 -17.53
CA THR A 58 12.73 -3.61 -17.34
C THR A 58 12.20 -4.68 -18.29
N GLY A 59 11.04 -4.46 -18.91
CA GLY A 59 10.31 -5.49 -19.64
C GLY A 59 9.76 -6.62 -18.74
N GLN A 60 9.79 -6.46 -17.41
CA GLN A 60 9.34 -7.48 -16.46
C GLN A 60 8.03 -7.04 -15.82
N TRP A 61 6.97 -7.84 -15.94
CA TRP A 61 5.69 -7.55 -15.28
C TRP A 61 5.78 -7.52 -13.75
N ILE A 62 6.68 -8.34 -13.21
CA ILE A 62 7.03 -8.38 -11.78
C ILE A 62 8.52 -8.03 -11.70
N PRO A 63 8.89 -6.73 -11.63
CA PRO A 63 10.30 -6.34 -11.70
C PRO A 63 11.06 -6.81 -10.46
N ARG A 64 12.16 -7.55 -10.66
CA ARG A 64 12.97 -8.10 -9.55
C ARG A 64 13.59 -7.06 -8.63
N ALA A 65 13.87 -5.87 -9.17
CA ALA A 65 14.43 -4.76 -8.42
C ALA A 65 13.36 -3.99 -7.63
N TRP A 66 12.08 -4.21 -7.90
CA TRP A 66 11.02 -3.49 -7.21
C TRP A 66 10.80 -4.06 -5.81
N ASN A 67 10.64 -3.17 -4.85
CA ASN A 67 10.29 -3.49 -3.48
C ASN A 67 8.79 -3.27 -3.28
N TYR A 68 8.07 -4.36 -3.22
CA TYR A 68 6.64 -4.37 -2.92
C TYR A 68 6.39 -4.06 -1.43
N ALA A 69 5.13 -3.78 -1.09
CA ALA A 69 4.72 -3.53 0.28
C ALA A 69 3.70 -4.56 0.72
N ASN A 70 3.71 -4.88 2.03
CA ASN A 70 2.66 -5.66 2.68
C ASN A 70 2.44 -7.06 2.05
N GLY A 71 3.47 -7.59 1.38
CA GLY A 71 3.38 -8.85 0.64
C GLY A 71 2.41 -8.80 -0.54
N ASP A 72 2.21 -7.64 -1.17
CA ASP A 72 1.38 -7.52 -2.37
C ASP A 72 2.24 -7.50 -3.64
N LEU A 73 2.12 -8.50 -4.52
CA LEU A 73 2.79 -8.50 -5.84
C LEU A 73 2.09 -7.60 -6.89
N TRP A 74 0.92 -7.07 -6.55
CA TRP A 74 0.07 -6.23 -7.43
C TRP A 74 0.02 -6.74 -8.87
N LEU A 75 -0.49 -7.95 -9.10
CA LEU A 75 -0.59 -8.50 -10.46
C LEU A 75 -1.65 -7.81 -11.31
N LEU A 76 -2.80 -7.55 -10.70
CA LEU A 76 -3.94 -6.86 -11.29
C LEU A 76 -4.27 -5.66 -10.41
N PHE A 77 -3.55 -4.57 -10.66
CA PHE A 77 -3.72 -3.30 -9.96
C PHE A 77 -3.86 -2.13 -10.94
N THR A 78 -3.96 -0.89 -10.47
CA THR A 78 -4.21 0.28 -11.32
C THR A 78 -3.12 0.53 -12.36
N HIS A 79 -1.86 0.17 -12.08
CA HIS A 79 -0.75 0.28 -13.04
C HIS A 79 -0.97 -0.54 -14.34
N THR A 80 -1.83 -1.56 -14.32
CA THR A 80 -2.09 -2.42 -15.50
C THR A 80 -2.70 -1.66 -16.68
N VAL A 81 -3.42 -0.57 -16.41
CA VAL A 81 -3.95 0.34 -17.44
C VAL A 81 -2.83 1.22 -18.01
N ILE A 82 -1.84 1.57 -17.19
CA ILE A 82 -0.78 2.52 -17.55
C ILE A 82 0.29 1.87 -18.43
N VAL A 83 0.72 0.64 -18.11
CA VAL A 83 1.80 -0.07 -18.82
C VAL A 83 1.63 -0.07 -20.36
N PRO A 84 0.48 -0.47 -20.95
CA PRO A 84 0.34 -0.45 -22.40
C PRO A 84 0.37 0.98 -23.00
N LEU A 85 -0.04 1.99 -22.24
CA LEU A 85 -0.03 3.38 -22.69
C LEU A 85 1.38 3.98 -22.68
N LEU A 86 2.31 3.44 -21.87
CA LEU A 86 3.70 3.92 -21.83
C LEU A 86 4.49 3.67 -23.11
N TYR A 87 4.03 2.75 -23.98
CA TYR A 87 4.65 2.54 -25.30
C TYR A 87 4.41 3.69 -26.28
N VAL A 88 3.40 4.54 -26.00
CA VAL A 88 2.99 5.63 -26.90
C VAL A 88 2.98 7.00 -26.23
N LEU A 89 2.87 7.05 -24.89
CA LEU A 89 2.73 8.27 -24.12
C LEU A 89 3.76 8.31 -22.98
N PRO A 90 4.32 9.49 -22.65
CA PRO A 90 5.22 9.63 -21.52
C PRO A 90 4.48 9.41 -20.20
N ASN A 91 5.17 8.84 -19.23
CA ASN A 91 4.63 8.67 -17.90
C ASN A 91 4.34 10.03 -17.25
N SER A 92 3.07 10.26 -16.95
CA SER A 92 2.56 11.54 -16.52
C SER A 92 1.28 11.38 -15.72
N TYR A 93 0.87 12.46 -15.07
CA TYR A 93 -0.43 12.51 -14.40
C TYR A 93 -1.62 12.22 -15.34
N ALA A 94 -1.51 12.47 -16.66
CA ALA A 94 -2.57 12.12 -17.59
C ALA A 94 -2.85 10.61 -17.61
N LEU A 95 -1.80 9.78 -17.60
CA LEU A 95 -1.96 8.32 -17.53
C LEU A 95 -2.50 7.86 -16.18
N HIS A 96 -2.13 8.55 -15.09
CA HIS A 96 -2.73 8.35 -13.78
C HIS A 96 -4.24 8.59 -13.82
N ALA A 97 -4.67 9.75 -14.33
CA ALA A 97 -6.08 10.11 -14.46
C ALA A 97 -6.85 9.12 -15.33
N VAL A 98 -6.28 8.65 -16.45
CA VAL A 98 -6.89 7.60 -17.30
C VAL A 98 -7.12 6.30 -16.52
N SER A 99 -6.11 5.82 -15.80
CA SER A 99 -6.22 4.64 -14.94
C SER A 99 -7.31 4.80 -13.87
N SER A 100 -7.36 5.96 -13.22
CA SER A 100 -8.37 6.27 -12.21
C SER A 100 -9.79 6.36 -12.80
N LEU A 101 -9.95 6.92 -14.02
CA LEU A 101 -11.23 6.95 -14.72
C LEU A 101 -11.71 5.56 -15.14
N VAL A 102 -10.81 4.71 -15.65
CA VAL A 102 -11.13 3.30 -15.96
C VAL A 102 -11.58 2.58 -14.69
N THR A 103 -10.90 2.81 -13.58
CA THR A 103 -11.28 2.25 -12.28
C THR A 103 -12.64 2.79 -11.80
N ALA A 104 -12.92 4.09 -11.97
CA ALA A 104 -14.21 4.67 -11.63
C ALA A 104 -15.36 4.05 -12.45
N VAL A 105 -15.17 3.89 -13.76
CA VAL A 105 -16.12 3.20 -14.64
C VAL A 105 -16.35 1.76 -14.17
N LEU A 106 -15.27 1.05 -13.82
CA LEU A 106 -15.34 -0.31 -13.32
C LEU A 106 -16.12 -0.40 -12.00
N VAL A 107 -15.84 0.48 -11.03
CA VAL A 107 -16.54 0.57 -9.74
C VAL A 107 -18.03 0.82 -9.96
N LEU A 108 -18.41 1.82 -10.76
CA LEU A 108 -19.81 2.14 -11.01
C LEU A 108 -20.52 1.03 -11.81
N GLY A 109 -19.85 0.42 -12.78
CA GLY A 109 -20.35 -0.76 -13.49
C GLY A 109 -20.61 -1.93 -12.55
N CYS A 110 -19.70 -2.18 -11.61
CA CYS A 110 -19.83 -3.20 -10.58
C CYS A 110 -20.99 -2.92 -9.63
N VAL A 111 -21.22 -1.67 -9.20
CA VAL A 111 -22.39 -1.29 -8.40
C VAL A 111 -23.68 -1.63 -9.15
N TRP A 112 -23.76 -1.32 -10.44
CA TRP A 112 -24.93 -1.63 -11.26
C TRP A 112 -25.17 -3.14 -11.43
N TRP A 113 -24.13 -3.91 -11.73
CA TRP A 113 -24.22 -5.36 -11.94
C TRP A 113 -24.50 -6.12 -10.64
N SER A 114 -23.81 -5.80 -9.55
CA SER A 114 -24.07 -6.38 -8.23
C SER A 114 -25.47 -6.00 -7.72
N GLY A 115 -25.96 -4.79 -8.02
CA GLY A 115 -27.36 -4.44 -7.75
C GLY A 115 -28.36 -5.33 -8.49
N ALA A 116 -28.02 -5.80 -9.70
CA ALA A 116 -28.83 -6.78 -10.43
C ALA A 116 -28.80 -8.17 -9.78
N LEU A 117 -27.63 -8.64 -9.34
CA LEU A 117 -27.49 -9.87 -8.56
C LEU A 117 -28.35 -9.83 -7.28
N LEU A 118 -28.38 -8.69 -6.61
CA LEU A 118 -29.19 -8.44 -5.42
C LEU A 118 -30.70 -8.28 -5.73
N GLY A 119 -31.13 -8.40 -6.99
CA GLY A 119 -32.53 -8.23 -7.38
C GLY A 119 -33.07 -6.83 -7.08
N GLN A 120 -32.21 -5.82 -7.08
CA GLN A 120 -32.60 -4.44 -6.76
C GLN A 120 -33.34 -3.81 -7.93
N SER A 121 -34.31 -2.94 -7.64
CA SER A 121 -34.98 -2.15 -8.66
C SER A 121 -34.04 -1.15 -9.33
N ARG A 122 -34.39 -0.70 -10.53
CA ARG A 122 -33.64 0.34 -11.25
C ARG A 122 -33.47 1.61 -10.41
N MET A 123 -34.47 1.96 -9.59
CA MET A 123 -34.41 3.14 -8.71
C MET A 123 -33.36 2.98 -7.62
N ALA A 124 -33.29 1.82 -6.95
CA ALA A 124 -32.27 1.52 -5.96
C ALA A 124 -30.86 1.57 -6.55
N ARG A 125 -30.68 1.00 -7.75
CA ARG A 125 -29.39 1.02 -8.45
C ARG A 125 -28.98 2.44 -8.86
N LEU A 126 -29.90 3.26 -9.37
CA LEU A 126 -29.61 4.67 -9.70
C LEU A 126 -29.24 5.49 -8.46
N LEU A 127 -29.95 5.30 -7.33
CA LEU A 127 -29.58 5.94 -6.07
C LEU A 127 -28.19 5.50 -5.60
N LEU A 128 -27.87 4.20 -5.65
CA LEU A 128 -26.55 3.70 -5.29
C LEU A 128 -25.46 4.22 -6.24
N LEU A 129 -25.71 4.30 -7.55
CA LEU A 129 -24.79 4.96 -8.48
C LEU A 129 -24.56 6.42 -8.09
N ALA A 130 -25.61 7.17 -7.71
CA ALA A 130 -25.48 8.54 -7.23
C ALA A 130 -24.68 8.63 -5.92
N VAL A 131 -24.88 7.71 -4.97
CA VAL A 131 -24.09 7.62 -3.71
C VAL A 131 -22.61 7.40 -4.01
N PHE A 132 -22.28 6.41 -4.85
CA PHE A 132 -20.90 6.04 -5.13
C PHE A 132 -20.19 7.11 -5.97
N SER A 133 -20.85 7.62 -7.03
CA SER A 133 -20.33 8.74 -7.83
C SER A 133 -20.32 10.07 -7.07
N GLY A 134 -20.98 10.15 -5.91
CA GLY A 134 -20.89 11.31 -5.03
C GLY A 134 -19.65 11.32 -4.14
N GLY A 135 -18.80 10.28 -4.21
CA GLY A 135 -17.57 10.15 -3.44
C GLY A 135 -17.76 9.90 -1.94
N MET A 136 -18.95 10.21 -1.39
CA MET A 136 -19.31 10.20 0.03
C MET A 136 -18.49 11.18 0.88
N SER A 137 -17.17 11.09 0.88
CA SER A 137 -16.26 12.00 1.60
C SER A 137 -14.98 12.24 0.80
N VAL A 138 -14.13 13.16 1.24
CA VAL A 138 -12.80 13.36 0.63
C VAL A 138 -11.96 12.09 0.73
N VAL A 139 -11.95 11.45 1.91
CA VAL A 139 -11.19 10.22 2.17
C VAL A 139 -11.69 9.07 1.30
N MET A 140 -13.01 8.90 1.17
CA MET A 140 -13.57 7.85 0.33
C MET A 140 -13.35 8.14 -1.16
N ALA A 141 -13.49 9.40 -1.60
CA ALA A 141 -13.19 9.80 -2.97
C ALA A 141 -11.72 9.51 -3.34
N GLU A 142 -10.78 9.81 -2.44
CA GLU A 142 -9.37 9.49 -2.63
C GLU A 142 -9.15 7.97 -2.73
N ASN A 143 -9.69 7.18 -1.81
CA ASN A 143 -9.52 5.73 -1.79
C ASN A 143 -10.17 5.02 -3.00
N LEU A 144 -11.29 5.54 -3.51
CA LEU A 144 -12.04 4.94 -4.63
C LEU A 144 -11.56 5.39 -6.00
N TYR A 145 -11.20 6.67 -6.14
CA TYR A 145 -11.01 7.28 -7.45
C TYR A 145 -9.67 8.02 -7.57
N GLY A 146 -9.16 8.59 -6.48
CA GLY A 146 -7.84 9.24 -6.47
C GLY A 146 -6.71 8.21 -6.56
N GLN A 147 -6.37 7.60 -5.43
CA GLN A 147 -5.46 6.45 -5.36
C GLN A 147 -6.06 5.23 -6.06
N ALA A 148 -7.39 5.12 -6.09
CA ALA A 148 -8.17 4.06 -6.73
C ALA A 148 -7.88 2.62 -6.24
N ALA A 149 -7.05 2.46 -5.20
CA ALA A 149 -6.66 1.18 -4.64
C ALA A 149 -7.87 0.41 -4.13
N TYR A 150 -8.63 1.00 -3.19
CA TYR A 150 -9.78 0.34 -2.58
C TYR A 150 -11.00 0.30 -3.49
N GLY A 151 -11.08 1.22 -4.46
CA GLY A 151 -12.04 1.15 -5.57
C GLY A 151 -11.86 -0.14 -6.38
N LEU A 152 -10.62 -0.45 -6.76
CA LEU A 152 -10.32 -1.69 -7.48
C LEU A 152 -10.57 -2.94 -6.63
N LEU A 153 -10.20 -2.96 -5.34
CA LEU A 153 -10.50 -4.07 -4.44
C LEU A 153 -12.02 -4.32 -4.35
N PHE A 154 -12.81 -3.25 -4.19
CA PHE A 154 -14.27 -3.35 -4.19
C PHE A 154 -14.84 -3.86 -5.52
N ALA A 155 -14.30 -3.40 -6.65
CA ALA A 155 -14.69 -3.90 -7.97
C ALA A 155 -14.38 -5.40 -8.11
N GLN A 156 -13.21 -5.85 -7.65
CA GLN A 156 -12.82 -7.27 -7.65
C GLN A 156 -13.78 -8.12 -6.79
N VAL A 157 -14.18 -7.65 -5.60
CA VAL A 157 -15.23 -8.29 -4.78
C VAL A 157 -16.53 -8.44 -5.58
N CYS A 158 -17.00 -7.36 -6.21
CA CYS A 158 -18.25 -7.36 -6.97
C CYS A 158 -18.21 -8.28 -8.19
N LEU A 159 -17.12 -8.23 -8.96
CA LEU A 159 -16.91 -9.10 -10.12
C LEU A 159 -16.85 -10.56 -9.71
N LEU A 160 -16.14 -10.89 -8.62
CA LEU A 160 -16.08 -12.24 -8.10
C LEU A 160 -17.48 -12.72 -7.69
N CYS A 161 -18.20 -11.94 -6.89
CA CYS A 161 -19.58 -12.27 -6.51
C CYS A 161 -20.49 -12.46 -7.73
N CYS A 162 -20.40 -11.58 -8.73
CA CYS A 162 -21.18 -11.69 -9.96
C CYS A 162 -20.82 -12.93 -10.79
N ALA A 163 -19.52 -13.19 -11.01
CA ALA A 163 -19.04 -14.33 -11.78
C ALA A 163 -19.40 -15.65 -11.08
N SER A 164 -19.16 -15.76 -9.78
CA SER A 164 -19.54 -16.94 -8.98
C SER A 164 -21.05 -17.15 -8.98
N TRP A 165 -21.85 -16.11 -8.77
CA TRP A 165 -23.31 -16.21 -8.84
C TRP A 165 -23.80 -16.65 -10.22
N ARG A 166 -23.24 -16.09 -11.29
CA ARG A 166 -23.57 -16.49 -12.66
C ARG A 166 -23.11 -17.90 -12.97
N PHE A 167 -21.97 -18.35 -12.46
CA PHE A 167 -21.52 -19.75 -12.57
C PHE A 167 -22.53 -20.72 -11.94
N LEU A 168 -23.05 -20.40 -10.75
CA LEU A 168 -24.04 -21.23 -10.07
C LEU A 168 -25.40 -21.27 -10.77
N HIS A 169 -25.77 -20.27 -11.57
CA HIS A 169 -27.11 -20.16 -12.15
C HIS A 169 -27.19 -20.21 -13.67
N ALA A 170 -26.09 -19.99 -14.39
CA ALA A 170 -26.06 -20.05 -15.86
C ALA A 170 -26.19 -21.49 -16.38
N ARG A 171 -26.58 -21.61 -17.65
CA ARG A 171 -26.74 -22.87 -18.37
C ARG A 171 -25.79 -22.93 -19.58
N GLY A 172 -25.52 -24.14 -20.07
CA GLY A 172 -24.70 -24.37 -21.26
C GLY A 172 -23.28 -23.85 -21.16
N ALA A 173 -22.70 -23.46 -22.29
CA ALA A 173 -21.32 -22.96 -22.39
C ALA A 173 -21.06 -21.68 -21.58
N ALA A 174 -22.07 -20.80 -21.46
CA ALA A 174 -21.96 -19.57 -20.67
C ALA A 174 -21.58 -19.84 -19.20
N ARG A 175 -22.05 -20.95 -18.63
CA ARG A 175 -21.65 -21.39 -17.28
C ARG A 175 -20.14 -21.52 -17.16
N TRP A 176 -19.52 -22.25 -18.07
CA TRP A 176 -18.09 -22.50 -18.03
C TRP A 176 -17.27 -21.23 -18.27
N GLY A 177 -17.78 -20.29 -19.08
CA GLY A 177 -17.20 -18.95 -19.20
C GLY A 177 -17.18 -18.19 -17.87
N TRP A 178 -18.28 -18.18 -17.12
CA TRP A 178 -18.33 -17.57 -15.79
C TRP A 178 -17.47 -18.29 -14.76
N GLY A 179 -17.41 -19.64 -14.83
CA GLY A 179 -16.52 -20.45 -14.00
C GLY A 179 -15.05 -20.13 -14.25
N ALA A 180 -14.64 -20.09 -15.53
CA ALA A 180 -13.28 -19.71 -15.92
C ALA A 180 -12.95 -18.29 -15.47
N GLY A 181 -13.87 -17.33 -15.65
CA GLY A 181 -13.70 -15.96 -15.18
C GLY A 181 -13.53 -15.85 -13.66
N ALA A 182 -14.36 -16.55 -12.88
CA ALA A 182 -14.23 -16.61 -11.43
C ALA A 182 -12.91 -17.27 -11.00
N GLY A 183 -12.52 -18.37 -11.66
CA GLY A 183 -11.29 -19.11 -11.38
C GLY A 183 -10.04 -18.31 -11.67
N LEU A 184 -9.99 -17.64 -12.83
CA LEU A 184 -8.89 -16.75 -13.20
C LEU A 184 -8.78 -15.58 -12.23
N LEU A 185 -9.90 -14.95 -11.86
CA LEU A 185 -9.89 -13.86 -10.90
C LEU A 185 -9.38 -14.34 -9.53
N LEU A 186 -9.86 -15.47 -9.02
CA LEU A 186 -9.37 -16.05 -7.76
C LEU A 186 -7.88 -16.37 -7.83
N LEU A 187 -7.40 -16.96 -8.92
CA LEU A 187 -5.98 -17.27 -9.13
C LEU A 187 -5.14 -16.00 -9.04
N LEU A 188 -5.53 -14.95 -9.77
CA LEU A 188 -4.82 -13.67 -9.76
C LEU A 188 -4.82 -13.00 -8.38
N LEU A 189 -5.94 -13.10 -7.65
CA LEU A 189 -6.06 -12.54 -6.29
C LEU A 189 -5.13 -13.27 -5.31
N PHE A 190 -5.15 -14.61 -5.30
CA PHE A 190 -4.27 -15.41 -4.43
C PHE A 190 -2.80 -15.31 -4.83
N TRP A 191 -2.50 -15.21 -6.12
CA TRP A 191 -1.15 -14.96 -6.60
C TRP A 191 -0.66 -13.55 -6.18
N SER A 192 -1.54 -12.55 -6.17
CA SER A 192 -1.17 -11.20 -5.74
C SER A 192 -0.82 -11.14 -4.25
N ASN A 193 -1.69 -11.67 -3.38
CA ASN A 193 -1.46 -11.75 -1.94
C ASN A 193 -2.41 -12.80 -1.32
N PRO A 194 -1.93 -13.98 -0.92
CA PRO A 194 -2.80 -15.07 -0.47
C PRO A 194 -3.45 -14.80 0.89
N GLN A 195 -2.77 -14.12 1.80
CA GLN A 195 -3.32 -13.76 3.10
C GLN A 195 -4.48 -12.78 2.95
N ARG A 196 -4.26 -11.70 2.19
CA ARG A 196 -5.31 -10.72 1.90
C ARG A 196 -6.44 -11.36 1.10
N ALA A 197 -6.10 -12.19 0.11
CA ALA A 197 -7.11 -12.80 -0.73
C ALA A 197 -8.01 -13.77 0.04
N LEU A 198 -7.46 -14.51 1.01
CA LEU A 198 -8.24 -15.35 1.90
C LEU A 198 -9.25 -14.53 2.70
N VAL A 199 -8.83 -13.40 3.26
CA VAL A 199 -9.66 -12.53 4.11
C VAL A 199 -10.77 -11.82 3.33
N TYR A 200 -10.45 -11.20 2.18
CA TYR A 200 -11.42 -10.39 1.44
C TYR A 200 -12.26 -11.18 0.43
N TYR A 201 -11.77 -12.33 -0.05
CA TYR A 201 -12.40 -13.06 -1.17
C TYR A 201 -12.66 -14.53 -0.85
N GLY A 202 -11.63 -15.29 -0.47
CA GLY A 202 -11.69 -16.74 -0.38
C GLY A 202 -12.63 -17.26 0.71
N LEU A 203 -12.38 -16.87 1.96
CA LEU A 203 -13.23 -17.25 3.09
C LEU A 203 -14.67 -16.72 2.93
N PRO A 204 -14.89 -15.43 2.55
CA PRO A 204 -16.23 -14.93 2.23
C PRO A 204 -16.97 -15.74 1.16
N LEU A 205 -16.30 -16.11 0.06
CA LEU A 205 -16.88 -16.89 -1.02
C LEU A 205 -17.21 -18.33 -0.57
N ALA A 206 -16.31 -18.96 0.19
CA ALA A 206 -16.53 -20.28 0.73
C ALA A 206 -17.77 -20.31 1.62
N LEU A 207 -17.87 -19.38 2.58
CA LEU A 207 -19.01 -19.27 3.50
C LEU A 207 -20.32 -18.98 2.76
N ALA A 208 -20.30 -18.07 1.78
CA ALA A 208 -21.48 -17.77 0.96
C ALA A 208 -21.95 -18.99 0.15
N THR A 209 -21.02 -19.75 -0.41
CA THR A 209 -21.31 -20.97 -1.18
C THR A 209 -21.83 -22.10 -0.28
N LEU A 210 -21.26 -22.25 0.93
CA LEU A 210 -21.74 -23.21 1.92
C LEU A 210 -23.14 -22.86 2.43
N ALA A 211 -23.40 -21.59 2.72
CA ALA A 211 -24.74 -21.12 3.11
C ALA A 211 -25.79 -21.42 2.02
N MET A 212 -25.42 -21.27 0.75
CA MET A 212 -26.28 -21.65 -0.38
C MET A 212 -26.54 -23.16 -0.46
N ARG A 213 -25.57 -23.99 -0.08
CA ARG A 213 -25.71 -25.47 -0.05
C ARG A 213 -26.60 -25.94 1.10
N LEU A 214 -26.54 -25.29 2.26
CA LEU A 214 -27.30 -25.66 3.46
C LEU A 214 -28.77 -25.23 3.40
N GLN A 215 -29.14 -24.31 2.52
CA GLN A 215 -30.54 -23.94 2.36
C GLN A 215 -31.36 -25.06 1.70
N PRO A 216 -32.49 -25.48 2.30
CA PRO A 216 -33.38 -26.46 1.70
C PRO A 216 -33.83 -25.96 0.32
N SER A 217 -33.70 -26.79 -0.70
CA SER A 217 -34.27 -26.50 -2.02
C SER A 217 -35.79 -26.45 -1.87
N ARG A 218 -36.39 -25.28 -2.11
CA ARG A 218 -37.86 -25.21 -2.18
C ARG A 218 -38.33 -26.02 -3.39
N PRO A 219 -39.35 -26.87 -3.24
CA PRO A 219 -39.84 -27.74 -4.32
C PRO A 219 -40.27 -26.96 -5.58
N GLU A 220 -40.74 -25.72 -5.44
CA GLU A 220 -41.10 -24.84 -6.56
C GLU A 220 -39.92 -24.42 -7.46
N ALA A 221 -38.68 -24.50 -6.97
CA ALA A 221 -37.49 -24.16 -7.76
C ALA A 221 -37.11 -25.25 -8.79
N HIS A 222 -37.75 -26.42 -8.75
CA HIS A 222 -37.50 -27.51 -9.70
C HIS A 222 -38.03 -27.23 -11.12
N VAL A 223 -38.93 -26.27 -11.31
CA VAL A 223 -39.48 -25.90 -12.64
C VAL A 223 -38.40 -25.30 -13.56
N PHE A 224 -37.29 -24.80 -13.01
CA PHE A 224 -36.14 -24.30 -13.78
C PHE A 224 -34.94 -25.27 -13.82
N SER A 225 -35.11 -26.54 -13.41
CA SER A 225 -34.06 -27.56 -13.37
C SER A 225 -34.18 -28.56 -14.54
N THR A 226 -34.10 -28.10 -15.78
CA THR A 226 -34.15 -28.96 -16.98
C THR A 226 -32.76 -29.31 -17.55
N ALA A 227 -31.68 -29.10 -16.79
CA ALA A 227 -30.31 -29.41 -17.23
C ALA A 227 -29.51 -30.16 -16.16
N GLY A 228 -29.91 -31.41 -15.88
CA GLY A 228 -29.12 -32.58 -15.43
C GLY A 228 -28.06 -32.49 -14.30
N VAL A 229 -27.75 -31.33 -13.75
CA VAL A 229 -26.68 -31.13 -12.75
C VAL A 229 -27.29 -30.58 -11.48
N SER A 230 -27.15 -31.32 -10.38
CA SER A 230 -27.68 -30.89 -9.09
C SER A 230 -27.02 -29.58 -8.63
N PRO A 231 -27.77 -28.65 -7.99
CA PRO A 231 -27.21 -27.42 -7.41
C PRO A 231 -26.05 -27.69 -6.44
N GLN A 232 -26.07 -28.84 -5.76
CA GLN A 232 -24.99 -29.28 -4.88
C GLN A 232 -23.68 -29.52 -5.64
N ARG A 233 -23.74 -30.15 -6.83
CA ARG A 233 -22.54 -30.37 -7.66
C ARG A 233 -21.92 -29.04 -8.11
N GLN A 234 -22.72 -28.03 -8.41
CA GLN A 234 -22.22 -26.70 -8.80
C GLN A 234 -21.51 -25.98 -7.64
N ASN A 235 -22.09 -26.04 -6.44
CA ASN A 235 -21.43 -25.51 -5.24
C ASN A 235 -20.10 -26.23 -4.97
N THR A 236 -20.07 -27.56 -5.10
CA THR A 236 -18.83 -28.33 -4.96
C THR A 236 -17.78 -27.93 -6.00
N LEU A 237 -18.17 -27.72 -7.26
CA LEU A 237 -17.25 -27.27 -8.31
C LEU A 237 -16.70 -25.87 -8.03
N LEU A 238 -17.51 -24.94 -7.53
CA LEU A 238 -17.05 -23.60 -7.16
C LEU A 238 -16.05 -23.65 -5.99
N LEU A 239 -16.31 -24.49 -4.98
CA LEU A 239 -15.40 -24.71 -3.86
C LEU A 239 -14.09 -25.38 -4.31
N ALA A 240 -14.16 -26.35 -5.23
CA ALA A 240 -12.99 -26.98 -5.81
C ALA A 240 -12.14 -25.98 -6.62
N LEU A 241 -12.79 -25.10 -7.39
CA LEU A 241 -12.14 -24.02 -8.12
C LEU A 241 -11.45 -23.04 -7.18
N LEU A 242 -12.11 -22.66 -6.09
CA LEU A 242 -11.53 -21.82 -5.04
C LEU A 242 -10.31 -22.49 -4.39
N ALA A 243 -10.41 -23.77 -4.03
CA ALA A 243 -9.29 -24.52 -3.45
C ALA A 243 -8.11 -24.62 -4.42
N ALA A 244 -8.37 -24.91 -5.70
CA ALA A 244 -7.35 -24.95 -6.74
C ALA A 244 -6.66 -23.59 -6.89
N ALA A 245 -7.43 -22.50 -6.97
CA ALA A 245 -6.90 -21.14 -7.08
C ALA A 245 -6.10 -20.70 -5.83
N LEU A 246 -6.56 -21.08 -4.63
CA LEU A 246 -5.82 -20.84 -3.38
C LEU A 246 -4.45 -21.53 -3.41
N VAL A 247 -4.41 -22.84 -3.71
CA VAL A 247 -3.15 -23.60 -3.72
C VAL A 247 -2.22 -23.07 -4.80
N THR A 248 -2.69 -22.99 -6.05
CA THR A 248 -1.88 -22.56 -7.19
C THR A 248 -1.43 -21.11 -7.05
N GLY A 249 -2.33 -20.20 -6.67
CA GLY A 249 -2.01 -18.79 -6.43
C GLY A 249 -1.01 -18.61 -5.30
N THR A 250 -1.15 -19.34 -4.19
CA THR A 250 -0.18 -19.26 -3.06
C THR A 250 1.20 -19.77 -3.46
N LEU A 251 1.29 -20.87 -4.22
CA LEU A 251 2.56 -21.39 -4.71
C LEU A 251 3.25 -20.38 -5.65
N LEU A 252 2.49 -19.79 -6.58
CA LEU A 252 3.01 -18.74 -7.46
C LEU A 252 3.42 -17.49 -6.67
N HIS A 253 2.63 -17.08 -5.69
CA HIS A 253 2.95 -15.95 -4.82
C HIS A 253 4.28 -16.17 -4.11
N ASN A 254 4.45 -17.30 -3.42
CA ASN A 254 5.67 -17.60 -2.69
C ASN A 254 6.88 -17.69 -3.62
N HIS A 255 6.71 -18.27 -4.81
CA HIS A 255 7.78 -18.31 -5.81
C HIS A 255 8.25 -16.90 -6.19
N TYR A 256 7.33 -16.01 -6.55
CA TYR A 256 7.69 -14.66 -7.01
C TYR A 256 8.10 -13.72 -5.86
N MET A 257 7.54 -13.87 -4.67
CA MET A 257 7.96 -13.09 -3.48
C MET A 257 9.42 -13.35 -3.11
N ASN A 258 9.95 -14.55 -3.40
CA ASN A 258 11.37 -14.85 -3.20
C ASN A 258 12.29 -14.21 -4.26
N LEU A 259 11.73 -13.65 -5.34
CA LEU A 259 12.47 -13.04 -6.45
C LEU A 259 12.49 -11.51 -6.41
N VAL A 260 11.72 -10.89 -5.51
CA VAL A 260 11.51 -9.45 -5.42
C VAL A 260 11.79 -8.94 -4.02
N GLY A 261 12.01 -7.63 -3.89
CA GLY A 261 12.06 -6.98 -2.58
C GLY A 261 10.66 -6.85 -1.96
N ASN A 262 10.58 -6.86 -0.63
CA ASN A 262 9.33 -6.59 0.07
C ASN A 262 9.60 -5.89 1.41
N SER A 263 9.03 -4.71 1.60
CA SER A 263 8.88 -4.14 2.94
C SER A 263 7.69 -4.82 3.60
N GLY A 264 7.96 -5.86 4.39
CA GLY A 264 6.95 -6.57 5.17
C GLY A 264 6.30 -5.67 6.22
N LEU A 265 5.10 -6.05 6.67
CA LEU A 265 4.49 -5.46 7.87
C LEU A 265 5.13 -6.07 9.11
N ALA A 266 5.21 -5.28 10.18
CA ALA A 266 5.49 -5.83 11.50
C ALA A 266 4.46 -6.93 11.83
N PRO A 267 4.85 -8.01 12.52
CA PRO A 267 3.92 -9.03 12.97
C PRO A 267 2.80 -8.39 13.79
N ALA A 268 1.54 -8.71 13.46
CA ALA A 268 0.41 -8.25 14.25
C ALA A 268 0.49 -8.89 15.65
N THR A 269 0.43 -8.06 16.68
CA THR A 269 0.41 -8.49 18.09
C THR A 269 -0.96 -8.22 18.69
N TRP A 270 -1.34 -9.02 19.70
CA TRP A 270 -2.56 -8.78 20.46
C TRP A 270 -2.44 -7.49 21.26
N LEU A 271 -3.54 -6.73 21.27
CA LEU A 271 -3.65 -5.53 22.10
C LEU A 271 -4.08 -5.87 23.51
N ARG A 272 -3.77 -4.96 24.44
CA ARG A 272 -4.39 -4.94 25.76
C ARG A 272 -5.85 -4.51 25.66
N PHE A 273 -6.66 -4.85 26.66
CA PHE A 273 -8.08 -4.51 26.65
C PHE A 273 -8.36 -3.00 26.53
N ASP A 274 -7.56 -2.16 27.19
CA ASP A 274 -7.69 -0.69 27.10
C ASP A 274 -7.34 -0.16 25.70
N GLU A 275 -6.36 -0.77 25.03
CA GLU A 275 -5.99 -0.48 23.64
C GLU A 275 -7.09 -0.92 22.67
N MET A 276 -7.73 -2.08 22.89
CA MET A 276 -8.89 -2.51 22.11
C MET A 276 -10.04 -1.50 22.21
N GLY A 277 -10.27 -0.93 23.40
CA GLY A 277 -11.24 0.15 23.61
C GLY A 277 -10.92 1.41 22.81
N ARG A 278 -9.64 1.80 22.76
CA ARG A 278 -9.16 2.91 21.92
C ARG A 278 -9.35 2.61 20.43
N ASN A 279 -9.03 1.39 20.00
CA ASN A 279 -9.22 0.96 18.61
C ASN A 279 -10.70 0.94 18.22
N LEU A 280 -11.61 0.59 19.12
CA LEU A 280 -13.05 0.67 18.88
C LEU A 280 -13.50 2.12 18.64
N ALA A 281 -13.09 3.04 19.51
CA ALA A 281 -13.40 4.46 19.36
C ALA A 281 -12.82 5.02 18.04
N GLY A 282 -11.54 4.74 17.75
CA GLY A 282 -10.89 5.13 16.51
C GLY A 282 -11.57 4.52 15.28
N THR A 283 -12.00 3.27 15.33
CA THR A 283 -12.77 2.62 14.26
C THR A 283 -14.08 3.34 13.98
N LEU A 284 -14.84 3.68 15.02
CA LEU A 284 -16.10 4.43 14.86
C LEU A 284 -15.85 5.83 14.29
N GLU A 285 -14.82 6.52 14.78
CA GLU A 285 -14.41 7.83 14.26
C GLU A 285 -14.01 7.73 12.77
N GLY A 286 -13.18 6.76 12.41
CA GLY A 286 -12.73 6.55 11.04
C GLY A 286 -13.89 6.18 10.12
N LEU A 287 -14.83 5.34 10.56
CA LEU A 287 -16.04 5.01 9.77
C LEU A 287 -16.92 6.25 9.54
N LEU A 288 -17.12 7.08 10.56
CA LEU A 288 -17.80 8.37 10.41
C LEU A 288 -17.05 9.28 9.44
N SER A 289 -15.72 9.34 9.51
CA SER A 289 -14.91 10.17 8.61
C SER A 289 -14.99 9.69 7.15
N VAL A 290 -14.92 8.38 6.92
CA VAL A 290 -15.02 7.78 5.58
C VAL A 290 -16.41 8.00 4.95
N LEU A 291 -17.47 8.02 5.74
CA LEU A 291 -18.81 8.46 5.29
C LEU A 291 -18.96 10.00 5.25
N GLY A 292 -17.94 10.72 5.72
CA GLY A 292 -17.85 12.17 5.81
C GLY A 292 -18.89 12.78 6.76
N GLY A 293 -19.20 12.05 7.82
CA GLY A 293 -19.96 12.52 8.96
C GLY A 293 -19.12 13.27 9.99
N LYS A 294 -17.78 13.25 9.93
CA LYS A 294 -16.92 14.00 10.86
C LYS A 294 -17.01 15.51 10.57
N PRO A 295 -17.59 16.33 11.47
CA PRO A 295 -17.67 17.76 11.26
C PRO A 295 -16.28 18.41 11.37
N PRO A 296 -16.02 19.52 10.66
CA PRO A 296 -14.74 20.23 10.79
C PRO A 296 -14.63 20.88 12.18
N ALA A 297 -13.54 20.59 12.89
CA ALA A 297 -13.29 21.11 14.23
C ALA A 297 -13.19 22.65 14.24
N GLY A 298 -13.72 23.28 15.28
CA GLY A 298 -13.65 24.73 15.49
C GLY A 298 -14.46 25.59 14.51
N LYS A 299 -15.31 24.99 13.65
CA LYS A 299 -16.18 25.74 12.73
C LYS A 299 -17.56 26.02 13.34
N PRO A 300 -18.21 27.15 12.99
CA PRO A 300 -19.53 27.48 13.54
C PRO A 300 -20.61 26.48 13.09
N VAL A 301 -21.52 26.14 14.01
CA VAL A 301 -22.64 25.20 13.78
C VAL A 301 -23.87 25.90 13.18
N ILE A 302 -24.16 27.13 13.61
CA ILE A 302 -25.35 27.90 13.24
C ILE A 302 -25.08 28.70 11.94
N ASN A 303 -24.77 27.99 10.86
CA ASN A 303 -24.72 28.54 9.49
C ASN A 303 -24.99 27.42 8.46
N ALA A 304 -25.11 27.76 7.18
CA ALA A 304 -25.42 26.77 6.14
C ALA A 304 -24.41 25.62 6.06
N ALA A 305 -23.12 25.90 6.27
CA ALA A 305 -22.06 24.89 6.27
C ALA A 305 -22.14 23.98 7.51
N GLY A 306 -22.43 24.54 8.67
CA GLY A 306 -22.63 23.82 9.93
C GLY A 306 -23.87 22.95 9.91
N VAL A 307 -25.00 23.44 9.38
CA VAL A 307 -26.22 22.64 9.15
C VAL A 307 -25.95 21.49 8.19
N TRP A 308 -25.24 21.74 7.09
CA TRP A 308 -24.85 20.67 6.17
C TRP A 308 -23.93 19.63 6.81
N ALA A 309 -22.95 20.05 7.62
CA ALA A 309 -22.09 19.15 8.37
C ALA A 309 -22.89 18.31 9.39
N ALA A 310 -23.87 18.91 10.07
CA ALA A 310 -24.76 18.21 11.00
C ALA A 310 -25.65 17.19 10.29
N LEU A 311 -26.22 17.54 9.13
CA LEU A 311 -26.99 16.63 8.28
C LEU A 311 -26.15 15.42 7.84
N ARG A 312 -24.89 15.67 7.47
CA ARG A 312 -23.96 14.59 7.09
C ARG A 312 -23.56 13.72 8.27
N LEU A 313 -23.31 14.29 9.45
CA LEU A 313 -23.08 13.53 10.67
C LEU A 313 -24.27 12.62 10.97
N ALA A 314 -25.48 13.17 10.96
CA ALA A 314 -26.71 12.42 11.17
C ALA A 314 -26.91 11.32 10.11
N ALA A 315 -26.65 11.62 8.84
CA ALA A 315 -26.72 10.64 7.76
C ALA A 315 -25.70 9.51 7.92
N ALA A 316 -24.44 9.82 8.21
CA ALA A 316 -23.38 8.83 8.44
C ALA A 316 -23.71 7.93 9.64
N ALA A 317 -24.10 8.52 10.78
CA ALA A 317 -24.52 7.77 11.96
C ALA A 317 -25.75 6.89 11.67
N THR A 318 -26.72 7.41 10.92
CA THR A 318 -27.91 6.65 10.49
C THR A 318 -27.54 5.47 9.61
N VAL A 319 -26.64 5.67 8.63
CA VAL A 319 -26.15 4.57 7.77
C VAL A 319 -25.50 3.50 8.64
N LEU A 320 -24.55 3.85 9.51
CA LEU A 320 -23.86 2.90 10.39
C LEU A 320 -24.83 2.13 11.28
N ALA A 321 -25.82 2.80 11.87
CA ALA A 321 -26.85 2.15 12.69
C ALA A 321 -27.74 1.18 11.88
N LEU A 322 -27.97 1.47 10.59
CA LEU A 322 -28.81 0.65 9.72
C LEU A 322 -28.05 -0.48 9.00
N LEU A 323 -26.70 -0.48 8.96
CA LEU A 323 -25.94 -1.56 8.30
C LEU A 323 -26.21 -2.94 8.95
N PRO A 324 -26.18 -3.11 10.29
CA PRO A 324 -26.49 -4.39 10.92
C PRO A 324 -27.94 -4.84 10.65
N TRP A 325 -28.87 -3.89 10.57
CA TRP A 325 -30.27 -4.16 10.25
C TRP A 325 -30.42 -4.67 8.80
N ALA A 326 -29.80 -4.00 7.84
CA ALA A 326 -29.80 -4.40 6.44
C ALA A 326 -29.16 -5.78 6.27
N LEU A 327 -28.02 -6.00 6.93
CA LEU A 327 -27.33 -7.29 6.91
C LEU A 327 -28.20 -8.40 7.50
N ARG A 328 -28.74 -8.23 8.71
CA ARG A 328 -29.63 -9.21 9.35
C ARG A 328 -30.81 -9.56 8.44
N ARG A 329 -31.37 -8.56 7.75
CA ARG A 329 -32.49 -8.77 6.84
C ARG A 329 -32.09 -9.54 5.57
N SER A 330 -30.88 -9.29 5.04
CA SER A 330 -30.33 -10.07 3.91
C SER A 330 -30.07 -11.55 4.27
N LEU A 331 -29.79 -11.84 5.55
CA LEU A 331 -29.48 -13.18 6.05
C LEU A 331 -30.73 -13.99 6.44
N ARG A 332 -31.92 -13.38 6.53
CA ARG A 332 -33.13 -14.11 6.94
C ARG A 332 -33.54 -15.12 5.86
N ALA A 333 -33.48 -16.40 6.21
CA ALA A 333 -33.84 -17.53 5.36
C ALA A 333 -35.28 -17.49 4.79
N HIS A 334 -36.17 -16.73 5.44
CA HIS A 334 -37.58 -16.58 5.08
C HIS A 334 -37.88 -15.30 4.26
N ALA A 335 -36.89 -14.45 3.94
CA ALA A 335 -37.10 -13.29 3.08
C ALA A 335 -37.29 -13.74 1.61
N PRO A 336 -38.51 -13.75 1.04
CA PRO A 336 -38.88 -14.73 0.01
C PRO A 336 -38.45 -14.45 -1.44
N ARG A 337 -37.59 -13.48 -1.76
CA ARG A 337 -37.52 -12.99 -3.16
C ARG A 337 -36.22 -13.20 -3.94
N HIS A 338 -35.03 -13.23 -3.32
CA HIS A 338 -33.78 -13.39 -4.08
C HIS A 338 -32.66 -14.09 -3.30
N ARG A 339 -32.35 -15.34 -3.69
CA ARG A 339 -31.19 -16.11 -3.17
C ARG A 339 -29.85 -15.36 -3.31
N GLY A 340 -29.74 -14.46 -4.29
CA GLY A 340 -28.55 -13.60 -4.47
C GLY A 340 -28.29 -12.66 -3.29
N ARG A 341 -29.34 -12.22 -2.57
CA ARG A 341 -29.19 -11.39 -1.36
C ARG A 341 -28.55 -12.16 -0.20
N LEU A 342 -28.93 -13.43 -0.03
CA LEU A 342 -28.33 -14.29 0.99
C LEU A 342 -26.85 -14.54 0.67
N PHE A 343 -26.56 -14.96 -0.57
CA PHE A 343 -25.19 -15.19 -1.02
C PHE A 343 -24.30 -13.96 -0.78
N PHE A 344 -24.73 -12.80 -1.27
CA PHE A 344 -23.97 -11.55 -1.11
C PHE A 344 -23.93 -11.08 0.34
N GLY A 345 -24.99 -11.30 1.13
CA GLY A 345 -25.06 -10.96 2.54
C GLY A 345 -24.08 -11.76 3.40
N VAL A 346 -24.00 -13.08 3.19
CA VAL A 346 -23.03 -13.95 3.88
C VAL A 346 -21.60 -13.59 3.48
N PHE A 347 -21.36 -13.37 2.19
CA PHE A 347 -20.07 -12.89 1.70
C PHE A 347 -19.68 -11.57 2.41
N THR A 348 -20.60 -10.60 2.40
CA THR A 348 -20.36 -9.27 2.98
C THR A 348 -20.06 -9.37 4.49
N LEU A 349 -20.82 -10.16 5.24
CA LEU A 349 -20.58 -10.38 6.67
C LEU A 349 -19.18 -10.94 6.92
N ALA A 350 -18.80 -12.00 6.23
CA ALA A 350 -17.49 -12.62 6.39
C ALA A 350 -16.36 -11.64 6.03
N SER A 351 -16.52 -10.88 4.94
CA SER A 351 -15.55 -9.88 4.48
C SER A 351 -15.43 -8.68 5.43
N ALA A 352 -16.45 -8.40 6.24
CA ALA A 352 -16.43 -7.34 7.25
C ALA A 352 -15.86 -7.84 8.58
N ALA A 353 -16.26 -9.04 9.01
CA ALA A 353 -15.99 -9.55 10.35
C ALA A 353 -14.48 -9.76 10.61
N VAL A 354 -13.75 -10.34 9.65
CA VAL A 354 -12.32 -10.64 9.85
C VAL A 354 -11.48 -9.35 9.88
N PRO A 355 -11.57 -8.42 8.92
CA PRO A 355 -10.86 -7.15 9.01
C PRO A 355 -11.27 -6.31 10.23
N LEU A 356 -12.55 -6.30 10.60
CA LEU A 356 -13.01 -5.60 11.79
C LEU A 356 -12.38 -6.20 13.06
N PHE A 357 -12.35 -7.52 13.17
CA PHE A 357 -11.69 -8.20 14.29
C PHE A 357 -10.21 -7.81 14.39
N MET A 358 -9.49 -7.87 13.26
CA MET A 358 -8.08 -7.47 13.22
C MET A 358 -7.89 -6.01 13.64
N MET A 359 -8.77 -5.12 13.18
CA MET A 359 -8.69 -3.70 13.51
C MET A 359 -9.00 -3.40 14.98
N LEU A 360 -9.83 -4.21 15.63
CA LEU A 360 -10.18 -4.02 17.03
C LEU A 360 -9.18 -4.67 17.99
N ALA A 361 -8.65 -5.84 17.64
CA ALA A 361 -7.94 -6.72 18.59
C ALA A 361 -6.42 -6.75 18.43
N THR A 362 -5.86 -6.15 17.35
CA THR A 362 -4.43 -6.27 17.04
C THR A 362 -3.76 -4.92 16.84
N SER A 363 -2.42 -4.90 16.88
CA SER A 363 -1.57 -3.72 16.63
C SER A 363 -1.41 -3.35 15.16
N LEU A 364 -2.08 -4.07 14.24
CA LEU A 364 -2.01 -3.83 12.80
C LEU A 364 -2.48 -2.42 12.38
N PRO A 365 -3.63 -1.89 12.86
CA PRO A 365 -4.01 -0.51 12.56
C PRO A 365 -3.24 0.49 13.42
N ASP A 366 -2.83 1.58 12.78
CA ASP A 366 -2.39 2.78 13.48
C ASP A 366 -3.62 3.65 13.80
N MET A 367 -4.01 3.69 15.07
CA MET A 367 -5.14 4.50 15.53
C MET A 367 -4.75 5.92 15.94
N ALA A 368 -3.48 6.32 15.77
CA ALA A 368 -3.11 7.73 15.74
C ALA A 368 -3.62 8.42 14.46
N ASP A 369 -3.79 7.65 13.36
CA ASP A 369 -4.54 8.06 12.17
C ASP A 369 -5.67 7.05 11.85
N PRO A 370 -6.83 7.16 12.52
CA PRO A 370 -7.95 6.25 12.31
C PRO A 370 -8.48 6.24 10.87
N GLN A 371 -8.29 7.34 10.12
CA GLN A 371 -8.79 7.44 8.74
C GLN A 371 -7.94 6.59 7.79
N ALA A 372 -6.61 6.63 7.97
CA ALA A 372 -5.68 5.79 7.24
C ALA A 372 -5.81 4.29 7.59
N SER A 373 -6.30 3.96 8.78
CA SER A 373 -6.51 2.57 9.19
C SER A 373 -7.86 2.00 8.74
N VAL A 374 -8.96 2.75 8.88
CA VAL A 374 -10.31 2.26 8.54
C VAL A 374 -10.51 2.03 7.04
N ARG A 375 -9.63 2.55 6.17
CA ARG A 375 -9.68 2.27 4.73
C ARG A 375 -9.68 0.77 4.39
N TYR A 376 -9.12 -0.10 5.23
CA TYR A 376 -9.19 -1.55 5.05
C TYR A 376 -10.62 -2.12 5.18
N LEU A 377 -11.54 -1.44 5.88
CA LEU A 377 -12.97 -1.82 5.91
C LEU A 377 -13.76 -1.34 4.69
N VAL A 378 -13.21 -0.45 3.85
CA VAL A 378 -13.96 0.21 2.77
C VAL A 378 -14.65 -0.78 1.84
N PRO A 379 -14.00 -1.83 1.29
CA PRO A 379 -14.68 -2.77 0.39
C PRO A 379 -15.93 -3.41 1.02
N ALA A 380 -15.84 -3.83 2.28
CA ALA A 380 -16.96 -4.44 3.02
C ALA A 380 -18.05 -3.40 3.37
N LEU A 381 -17.65 -2.19 3.77
CA LEU A 381 -18.56 -1.08 4.03
C LEU A 381 -19.41 -0.73 2.80
N LEU A 382 -18.79 -0.68 1.61
CA LEU A 382 -19.51 -0.43 0.36
C LEU A 382 -20.50 -1.55 0.03
N CYS A 383 -20.13 -2.80 0.24
CA CYS A 383 -21.06 -3.93 0.09
C CYS A 383 -22.26 -3.83 1.05
N LEU A 384 -22.03 -3.42 2.30
CA LEU A 384 -23.10 -3.15 3.27
C LEU A 384 -24.02 -1.99 2.84
N ILE A 385 -23.46 -0.91 2.27
CA ILE A 385 -24.23 0.20 1.71
C ILE A 385 -25.09 -0.28 0.52
N MET A 386 -24.56 -1.15 -0.33
CA MET A 386 -25.34 -1.75 -1.42
C MET A 386 -26.53 -2.55 -0.89
N LEU A 387 -26.34 -3.37 0.13
CA LEU A 387 -27.43 -4.11 0.79
C LEU A 387 -28.46 -3.15 1.39
N LEU A 388 -28.02 -2.11 2.11
CA LEU A 388 -28.88 -1.09 2.69
C LEU A 388 -29.72 -0.39 1.61
N GLY A 389 -29.11 0.04 0.50
CA GLY A 389 -29.81 0.72 -0.58
C GLY A 389 -30.90 -0.13 -1.21
N GLY A 390 -30.62 -1.40 -1.48
CA GLY A 390 -31.64 -2.33 -2.00
C GLY A 390 -32.80 -2.54 -1.03
N ILE A 391 -32.50 -2.79 0.25
CA ILE A 391 -33.52 -3.11 1.26
C ILE A 391 -34.37 -1.87 1.58
N ALA A 392 -33.74 -0.71 1.79
CA ALA A 392 -34.43 0.53 2.11
C ALA A 392 -35.36 0.97 0.96
N VAL A 393 -34.91 0.83 -0.30
CA VAL A 393 -35.70 1.27 -1.46
C VAL A 393 -36.80 0.28 -1.84
N ASP A 394 -36.53 -1.03 -1.81
CA ASP A 394 -37.39 -2.03 -2.45
C ASP A 394 -38.29 -2.84 -1.49
N GLU A 395 -37.85 -3.13 -0.27
CA GLU A 395 -38.53 -4.16 0.56
C GLU A 395 -39.52 -3.62 1.60
N CYS A 396 -39.30 -2.42 2.10
CA CYS A 396 -40.01 -1.92 3.26
C CYS A 396 -41.33 -1.24 2.87
N SER A 397 -42.39 -1.33 3.68
CA SER A 397 -43.56 -0.48 3.45
C SER A 397 -43.16 0.99 3.65
N TRP A 398 -43.76 1.91 2.89
CA TRP A 398 -43.49 3.35 2.97
C TRP A 398 -43.74 3.97 4.36
N ARG A 399 -44.35 3.20 5.28
CA ARG A 399 -44.61 3.59 6.68
C ARG A 399 -43.50 3.18 7.66
N SER A 400 -42.48 2.43 7.23
CA SER A 400 -41.42 1.98 8.15
C SER A 400 -40.32 3.05 8.33
N ALA A 401 -40.08 3.47 9.57
CA ALA A 401 -39.07 4.48 9.92
C ALA A 401 -37.64 4.13 9.42
N PRO A 402 -37.14 2.87 9.52
CA PRO A 402 -35.81 2.52 9.03
C PRO A 402 -35.62 2.73 7.53
N ARG A 403 -36.69 2.54 6.72
CA ARG A 403 -36.66 2.81 5.28
C ARG A 403 -36.50 4.30 4.99
N LEU A 404 -37.33 5.13 5.61
CA LEU A 404 -37.29 6.57 5.39
C LEU A 404 -35.93 7.15 5.82
N ALA A 405 -35.45 6.74 6.98
CA ALA A 405 -34.13 7.11 7.48
C ALA A 405 -33.00 6.65 6.54
N GLY A 406 -33.04 5.40 6.06
CA GLY A 406 -32.05 4.87 5.12
C GLY A 406 -32.04 5.61 3.78
N VAL A 407 -33.20 5.85 3.17
CA VAL A 407 -33.30 6.59 1.90
C VAL A 407 -32.84 8.04 2.09
N ALA A 408 -33.25 8.71 3.18
CA ALA A 408 -32.83 10.08 3.47
C ALA A 408 -31.31 10.16 3.66
N ALA A 409 -30.72 9.27 4.47
CA ALA A 409 -29.29 9.24 4.71
C ALA A 409 -28.49 8.95 3.43
N LEU A 410 -28.92 7.98 2.61
CA LEU A 410 -28.30 7.71 1.31
C LEU A 410 -28.45 8.90 0.35
N SER A 411 -29.55 9.63 0.39
CA SER A 411 -29.73 10.83 -0.43
C SER A 411 -28.76 11.94 -0.03
N VAL A 412 -28.50 12.13 1.28
CA VAL A 412 -27.48 13.06 1.76
C VAL A 412 -26.08 12.65 1.26
N LEU A 413 -25.75 11.36 1.31
CA LEU A 413 -24.49 10.87 0.75
C LEU A 413 -24.40 11.07 -0.77
N ALA A 414 -25.50 10.85 -1.51
CA ALA A 414 -25.55 11.08 -2.95
C ALA A 414 -25.36 12.56 -3.34
N LEU A 415 -25.77 13.49 -2.46
CA LEU A 415 -25.58 14.93 -2.65
C LEU A 415 -24.19 15.43 -2.18
N SER A 416 -23.33 14.54 -1.69
CA SER A 416 -22.05 14.93 -1.08
C SER A 416 -20.92 15.24 -2.08
N ALA A 417 -21.15 15.06 -3.39
CA ALA A 417 -20.15 15.23 -4.44
C ALA A 417 -19.39 16.56 -4.35
N VAL A 418 -20.11 17.67 -4.18
CA VAL A 418 -19.50 19.02 -4.10
C VAL A 418 -18.49 19.10 -2.96
N GLN A 419 -18.74 18.47 -1.81
CA GLN A 419 -17.81 18.50 -0.69
C GLN A 419 -16.75 17.40 -0.77
N ALA A 420 -17.12 16.21 -1.26
CA ALA A 420 -16.20 15.08 -1.39
C ALA A 420 -15.09 15.38 -2.41
N TYR A 421 -15.41 16.11 -3.47
CA TYR A 421 -14.48 16.50 -4.52
C TYR A 421 -13.85 17.87 -4.32
N ARG A 422 -14.35 18.66 -3.37
CA ARG A 422 -13.67 19.90 -2.96
C ARG A 422 -12.37 19.56 -2.24
N VAL A 423 -11.28 19.70 -2.97
CA VAL A 423 -9.97 19.93 -2.34
C VAL A 423 -10.10 21.21 -1.51
N GLN A 424 -9.81 21.17 -0.22
CA GLN A 424 -10.01 22.31 0.71
C GLN A 424 -9.24 23.59 0.31
N ASN A 425 -8.35 23.50 -0.69
CA ASN A 425 -7.60 24.60 -1.28
C ASN A 425 -7.86 24.81 -2.79
N ALA A 426 -8.83 24.11 -3.39
CA ALA A 426 -9.30 24.40 -4.75
C ALA A 426 -10.25 25.61 -4.71
N PRO A 427 -10.04 26.65 -5.53
CA PRO A 427 -10.87 27.84 -5.50
C PRO A 427 -12.31 27.51 -5.91
N GLY A 428 -13.28 28.14 -5.24
CA GLY A 428 -14.71 27.93 -5.48
C GLY A 428 -15.16 28.26 -6.92
N PRO A 429 -16.38 27.82 -7.31
CA PRO A 429 -16.87 27.87 -8.69
C PRO A 429 -16.93 29.28 -9.32
N GLY A 430 -16.96 30.36 -8.52
CA GLY A 430 -16.88 31.74 -9.03
C GLY A 430 -15.53 32.14 -9.62
N LYS A 431 -14.49 31.30 -9.52
CA LYS A 431 -13.15 31.51 -10.09
C LYS A 431 -12.77 30.46 -11.14
N LEU A 432 -13.76 29.74 -11.70
CA LEU A 432 -13.60 28.68 -12.71
C LEU A 432 -12.75 29.08 -13.93
N PHE A 433 -12.58 30.39 -14.21
CA PHE A 433 -11.78 30.92 -15.32
C PHE A 433 -10.62 31.83 -14.90
N LYS A 434 -10.44 32.13 -13.60
CA LYS A 434 -9.37 33.03 -13.12
C LYS A 434 -8.54 32.29 -12.07
N ARG A 435 -7.43 31.71 -12.54
CA ARG A 435 -6.42 30.86 -11.86
C ARG A 435 -6.77 29.37 -11.77
N ALA A 436 -6.52 28.66 -12.87
CA ALA A 436 -6.04 27.27 -12.90
C ALA A 436 -4.60 27.13 -12.31
N GLN A 437 -4.22 28.00 -11.37
CA GLN A 437 -2.86 28.21 -10.85
C GLN A 437 -2.91 28.69 -9.39
N ALA A 438 -3.72 28.06 -8.53
CA ALA A 438 -3.59 28.24 -7.08
C ALA A 438 -2.80 27.03 -6.54
N PRO A 439 -1.47 27.14 -6.37
CA PRO A 439 -0.63 25.99 -6.13
C PRO A 439 -0.61 25.63 -4.65
N ARG A 440 -0.68 24.33 -4.35
CA ARG A 440 0.15 23.81 -3.25
C ARG A 440 1.61 24.06 -3.64
N SER A 441 2.42 24.50 -2.68
CA SER A 441 3.84 24.79 -2.83
C SER A 441 4.62 23.70 -3.58
N ASP A 442 4.17 22.45 -3.58
CA ASP A 442 4.87 21.33 -4.23
C ASP A 442 4.57 21.19 -5.74
N SER A 443 3.49 21.78 -6.24
CA SER A 443 3.10 21.64 -7.66
C SER A 443 4.10 22.28 -8.64
N HIS A 444 4.81 23.31 -8.21
CA HIS A 444 5.87 23.98 -8.98
C HIS A 444 7.28 23.52 -8.61
N LEU A 445 7.43 22.60 -7.65
CA LEU A 445 8.75 22.07 -7.29
C LEU A 445 9.41 21.40 -8.49
N SER A 446 8.64 20.60 -9.25
CA SER A 446 9.18 19.96 -10.46
C SER A 446 9.64 20.97 -11.50
N ASP A 447 8.87 22.05 -11.73
CA ASP A 447 9.25 23.11 -12.68
C ASP A 447 10.49 23.89 -12.20
N PHE A 448 10.58 24.17 -10.90
CA PHE A 448 11.76 24.78 -10.27
C PHE A 448 13.01 23.92 -10.46
N LEU A 449 12.91 22.61 -10.25
CA LEU A 449 14.04 21.69 -10.43
C LEU A 449 14.45 21.62 -11.91
N VAL A 450 13.48 21.54 -12.83
CA VAL A 450 13.76 21.58 -14.29
C VAL A 450 14.44 22.89 -14.69
N SER A 451 13.97 24.04 -14.21
CA SER A 451 14.52 25.35 -14.60
C SER A 451 15.97 25.55 -14.12
N HIS A 452 16.40 24.81 -13.10
CA HIS A 452 17.78 24.79 -12.62
C HIS A 452 18.64 23.65 -13.21
N GLY A 453 18.11 22.95 -14.22
CA GLY A 453 18.79 21.87 -14.92
C GLY A 453 18.91 20.57 -14.10
N LEU A 454 18.11 20.40 -13.06
CA LEU A 454 18.17 19.24 -12.17
C LEU A 454 17.24 18.14 -12.66
N GLN A 455 17.78 16.95 -12.92
CA GLN A 455 17.03 15.83 -13.52
C GLN A 455 16.89 14.61 -12.59
N TYR A 456 17.82 14.42 -11.66
CA TYR A 456 17.83 13.25 -10.77
C TYR A 456 18.24 13.65 -9.36
N GLY A 457 17.49 13.23 -8.35
CA GLY A 457 17.79 13.54 -6.96
C GLY A 457 17.07 12.66 -5.97
N TYR A 458 17.28 12.97 -4.70
CA TYR A 458 16.78 12.20 -3.57
C TYR A 458 16.09 13.13 -2.55
N GLY A 459 14.95 12.72 -2.01
CA GLY A 459 14.20 13.50 -1.02
C GLY A 459 13.24 12.64 -0.20
N GLU A 460 12.49 13.23 0.72
CA GLU A 460 11.56 12.47 1.58
C GLU A 460 10.46 11.72 0.80
N PHE A 461 9.97 10.62 1.38
CA PHE A 461 9.00 9.72 0.74
C PHE A 461 7.78 10.45 0.18
N TRP A 462 7.11 11.29 0.98
CA TRP A 462 5.84 11.92 0.61
C TRP A 462 5.94 12.89 -0.59
N VAL A 463 7.14 13.39 -0.88
CA VAL A 463 7.40 14.35 -1.97
C VAL A 463 8.00 13.66 -3.20
N ALA A 464 8.81 12.61 -3.00
CA ALA A 464 9.60 11.99 -4.06
C ALA A 464 8.76 11.43 -5.23
N GLY A 465 7.82 10.54 -4.92
CA GLY A 465 6.98 9.90 -5.93
C GLY A 465 6.07 10.90 -6.64
N ASN A 466 5.43 11.79 -5.88
CA ASN A 466 4.57 12.83 -6.42
C ASN A 466 5.32 13.78 -7.38
N THR A 467 6.51 14.25 -6.98
CA THR A 467 7.33 15.16 -7.81
C THR A 467 7.76 14.48 -9.12
N THR A 468 8.12 13.19 -9.06
CA THR A 468 8.48 12.41 -10.25
C THR A 468 7.30 12.29 -11.23
N LEU A 469 6.11 12.00 -10.71
CA LEU A 469 4.89 11.88 -11.51
C LEU A 469 4.50 13.23 -12.16
N LEU A 470 4.45 14.30 -11.35
CA LEU A 470 4.05 15.62 -11.81
C LEU A 470 5.08 16.23 -12.77
N GLY A 471 6.37 15.95 -12.55
CA GLY A 471 7.47 16.33 -13.43
C GLY A 471 7.55 15.56 -14.75
N ARG A 472 6.70 14.53 -14.94
CA ARG A 472 6.64 13.67 -16.13
C ARG A 472 7.98 12.98 -16.42
N GLN A 473 8.65 12.47 -15.39
CA GLN A 473 9.99 11.87 -15.46
C GLN A 473 11.12 12.84 -15.90
N ARG A 474 10.84 14.11 -16.23
CA ARG A 474 11.90 15.13 -16.50
C ARG A 474 12.75 15.40 -15.27
N VAL A 475 12.14 15.25 -14.10
CA VAL A 475 12.80 15.20 -12.80
C VAL A 475 12.42 13.89 -12.14
N ARG A 476 13.43 13.16 -11.66
CA ARG A 476 13.29 11.89 -10.97
C ARG A 476 13.79 12.07 -9.55
N LEU A 477 12.85 12.22 -8.62
CA LEU A 477 13.12 12.32 -7.19
C LEU A 477 12.87 10.94 -6.55
N ARG A 478 13.81 10.45 -5.74
CA ARG A 478 13.78 9.10 -5.15
C ARG A 478 13.79 9.17 -3.64
N GLN A 479 13.02 8.30 -2.99
CA GLN A 479 12.76 8.44 -1.57
C GLN A 479 13.97 8.07 -0.70
N ILE A 480 14.29 8.94 0.25
CA ILE A 480 15.30 8.74 1.28
C ILE A 480 14.74 9.15 2.64
N ALA A 481 15.40 8.68 3.70
CA ALA A 481 15.26 9.15 5.06
C ALA A 481 16.65 9.50 5.60
N VAL A 482 16.73 10.29 6.66
CA VAL A 482 17.99 10.52 7.37
C VAL A 482 18.04 9.56 8.55
N SER A 483 19.05 8.70 8.58
CA SER A 483 19.26 7.71 9.64
C SER A 483 20.76 7.66 9.96
N ASP A 484 21.08 7.67 11.26
CA ASP A 484 22.45 7.71 11.78
C ASP A 484 23.29 8.85 11.18
N GLY A 485 22.67 10.03 11.03
CA GLY A 485 23.32 11.22 10.49
C GLY A 485 23.48 11.27 8.98
N LEU A 486 23.08 10.24 8.23
CA LEU A 486 23.27 10.17 6.78
C LEU A 486 21.96 9.93 6.02
N PRO A 487 21.83 10.44 4.78
CA PRO A 487 20.78 10.03 3.85
C PRO A 487 20.86 8.53 3.54
N GLN A 488 19.74 7.82 3.67
CA GLN A 488 19.61 6.39 3.34
C GLN A 488 18.37 6.13 2.47
N PRO A 489 18.44 5.19 1.49
CA PRO A 489 17.30 4.83 0.66
C PRO A 489 16.11 4.32 1.47
N VAL A 490 14.92 4.84 1.19
CA VAL A 490 13.66 4.26 1.69
C VAL A 490 13.15 3.31 0.62
N ARG A 491 13.27 2.01 0.87
CA ARG A 491 12.96 1.03 -0.18
C ARG A 491 11.47 0.73 -0.35
N HIS A 492 10.64 1.10 0.62
CA HIS A 492 9.18 0.94 0.54
C HIS A 492 8.64 1.51 -0.78
N LEU A 493 8.04 0.66 -1.62
CA LEU A 493 7.45 1.05 -2.92
C LEU A 493 8.45 1.76 -3.86
N SER A 494 9.63 1.17 -4.01
CA SER A 494 10.71 1.72 -4.82
C SER A 494 11.52 0.63 -5.55
N SER A 495 12.26 1.02 -6.61
CA SER A 495 13.22 0.13 -7.26
C SER A 495 14.61 0.27 -6.66
N ASP A 496 15.26 -0.86 -6.38
CA ASP A 496 16.66 -0.92 -5.94
C ASP A 496 17.62 -0.28 -6.94
N ARG A 497 17.29 -0.34 -8.24
CA ARG A 497 18.08 0.27 -9.31
C ARG A 497 18.24 1.77 -9.14
N TRP A 498 17.26 2.44 -8.54
CA TRP A 498 17.29 3.90 -8.36
C TRP A 498 18.43 4.40 -7.46
N TYR A 499 19.01 3.50 -6.65
CA TYR A 499 20.09 3.81 -5.73
C TYR A 499 21.43 3.19 -6.17
N GLN A 500 21.51 2.66 -7.39
CA GLN A 500 22.76 2.16 -7.97
C GLN A 500 23.53 3.30 -8.63
N ALA A 501 24.85 3.33 -8.43
CA ALA A 501 25.72 4.33 -9.04
C ALA A 501 25.61 4.36 -10.57
N SER A 502 25.41 3.19 -11.20
CA SER A 502 25.30 3.01 -12.65
C SER A 502 23.95 3.44 -13.24
N TYR A 503 22.92 3.65 -12.42
CA TYR A 503 21.57 3.98 -12.91
C TYR A 503 21.47 5.41 -13.45
N TRP A 504 22.31 6.31 -12.95
CA TRP A 504 22.36 7.70 -13.36
C TRP A 504 23.81 8.18 -13.47
N SER A 505 24.12 8.82 -14.59
CA SER A 505 25.39 9.51 -14.83
C SER A 505 25.14 11.01 -14.87
N GLY A 506 25.98 11.77 -14.17
CA GLY A 506 25.90 13.22 -14.07
C GLY A 506 25.49 13.73 -12.68
N PRO A 507 25.16 15.02 -12.56
CA PRO A 507 24.83 15.65 -11.29
C PRO A 507 23.60 15.05 -10.63
N THR A 508 23.60 15.01 -9.30
CA THR A 508 22.42 14.67 -8.49
C THR A 508 22.19 15.70 -7.41
N PHE A 509 20.99 15.72 -6.83
CA PHE A 509 20.67 16.64 -5.75
C PHE A 509 19.97 15.95 -4.57
N LEU A 510 20.13 16.54 -3.37
CA LEU A 510 19.33 16.24 -2.19
C LEU A 510 18.29 17.34 -2.00
N LEU A 511 17.02 16.96 -1.85
CA LEU A 511 15.93 17.86 -1.43
C LEU A 511 15.60 17.55 0.03
N LEU A 512 15.95 18.48 0.92
CA LEU A 512 15.90 18.27 2.36
C LEU A 512 14.95 19.26 3.05
N THR A 513 14.17 18.76 4.02
CA THR A 513 13.38 19.60 4.93
C THR A 513 14.27 20.20 6.02
N PRO A 514 13.80 21.24 6.76
CA PRO A 514 14.52 21.78 7.91
C PRO A 514 14.85 20.71 8.97
N GLU A 515 13.96 19.76 9.21
CA GLU A 515 14.17 18.66 10.16
C GLU A 515 15.27 17.71 9.68
N GLN A 516 15.27 17.35 8.40
CA GLN A 516 16.31 16.52 7.81
C GLN A 516 17.68 17.21 7.83
N MET A 517 17.72 18.52 7.56
CA MET A 517 18.95 19.32 7.65
C MET A 517 19.55 19.30 9.05
N LYS A 518 18.72 19.29 10.11
CA LYS A 518 19.16 19.18 11.51
C LYS A 518 19.62 17.76 11.88
N ALA A 519 19.06 16.75 11.25
CA ALA A 519 19.37 15.34 11.53
C ALA A 519 20.67 14.86 10.86
N ILE A 520 21.20 15.59 9.87
CA ILE A 520 22.42 15.21 9.14
C ILE A 520 23.67 15.52 9.96
N ASP A 521 24.58 14.57 10.01
CA ASP A 521 25.96 14.73 10.45
C ASP A 521 26.77 15.36 9.30
N TRP A 522 26.83 16.69 9.28
CA TRP A 522 27.50 17.46 8.23
C TRP A 522 28.99 17.16 8.10
N PRO A 523 29.79 17.06 9.18
CA PRO A 523 31.18 16.64 9.08
C PRO A 523 31.34 15.29 8.35
N ARG A 524 30.54 14.29 8.72
CA ARG A 524 30.56 12.97 8.05
C ARG A 524 30.10 13.05 6.60
N MET A 525 29.08 13.85 6.33
CA MET A 525 28.56 14.07 4.98
C MET A 525 29.62 14.70 4.06
N ALA A 526 30.33 15.73 4.55
CA ALA A 526 31.40 16.40 3.83
C ALA A 526 32.61 15.50 3.57
N GLN A 527 32.95 14.58 4.50
CA GLN A 527 33.99 13.57 4.27
C GLN A 527 33.65 12.63 3.11
N LEU A 528 32.37 12.28 2.93
CA LEU A 528 31.93 11.32 1.92
C LEU A 528 31.67 11.97 0.55
N LEU A 529 31.05 13.15 0.52
CA LEU A 529 30.63 13.81 -0.71
C LEU A 529 31.41 15.07 -1.07
N GLY A 530 32.12 15.68 -0.12
CA GLY A 530 32.60 17.05 -0.22
C GLY A 530 31.46 18.07 -0.02
N GLU A 531 31.76 19.34 -0.28
CA GLU A 531 30.73 20.40 -0.29
C GLU A 531 29.86 20.32 -1.56
N PRO A 532 28.56 20.68 -1.48
CA PRO A 532 27.70 20.77 -2.65
C PRO A 532 28.18 21.90 -3.57
N GLU A 533 28.12 21.66 -4.88
CA GLU A 533 28.47 22.63 -5.93
C GLU A 533 27.50 23.82 -5.93
N ARG A 534 26.21 23.55 -5.69
CA ARG A 534 25.17 24.58 -5.60
C ARG A 534 24.23 24.29 -4.44
N ARG A 535 23.78 25.35 -3.78
CA ARG A 535 22.71 25.32 -2.77
C ARG A 535 21.58 26.21 -3.27
N LEU A 536 20.40 25.64 -3.47
CA LEU A 536 19.21 26.37 -3.89
C LEU A 536 18.14 26.26 -2.80
N GLN A 537 17.30 27.29 -2.68
CA GLN A 537 16.19 27.29 -1.74
C GLN A 537 14.86 27.21 -2.51
N TYR A 538 13.97 26.33 -2.08
CA TYR A 538 12.59 26.29 -2.57
C TYR A 538 11.61 26.22 -1.38
N ASN A 539 10.92 27.33 -1.12
CA ASN A 539 10.13 27.53 0.09
C ASN A 539 10.98 27.29 1.35
N GLU A 540 10.64 26.31 2.18
CA GLU A 540 11.39 25.93 3.38
C GLU A 540 12.41 24.81 3.13
N ARG A 541 12.45 24.25 1.91
CA ARG A 541 13.35 23.13 1.57
C ARG A 541 14.66 23.62 0.95
N GLN A 542 15.74 22.94 1.31
CA GLN A 542 17.07 23.13 0.75
C GLN A 542 17.33 22.10 -0.34
N VAL A 543 17.92 22.55 -1.45
CA VAL A 543 18.33 21.71 -2.58
C VAL A 543 19.85 21.77 -2.68
N LEU A 544 20.52 20.67 -2.33
CA LEU A 544 21.97 20.55 -2.35
C LEU A 544 22.39 19.77 -3.59
N VAL A 545 23.11 20.41 -4.51
CA VAL A 545 23.49 19.84 -5.80
C VAL A 545 24.94 19.36 -5.73
N TYR A 546 25.18 18.12 -6.16
CA TYR A 546 26.50 17.52 -6.29
C TYR A 546 26.79 17.23 -7.76
N PRO A 547 28.02 17.44 -8.26
CA PRO A 547 28.36 17.31 -9.68
C PRO A 547 28.45 15.86 -10.16
N PHE A 548 28.12 14.89 -9.29
CA PHE A 548 28.15 13.46 -9.55
C PHE A 548 26.94 12.78 -8.90
N ASN A 549 26.75 11.49 -9.21
CA ASN A 549 25.74 10.67 -8.57
C ASN A 549 26.16 10.30 -7.14
N ILE A 550 25.52 10.87 -6.13
CA ILE A 550 25.87 10.65 -4.72
C ILE A 550 25.75 9.18 -4.29
N ALA A 551 24.94 8.38 -4.99
CA ALA A 551 24.83 6.93 -4.76
C ALA A 551 26.16 6.18 -4.98
N SER A 552 27.12 6.78 -5.70
CA SER A 552 28.46 6.22 -5.90
C SER A 552 29.40 6.34 -4.70
N ARG A 553 29.08 7.21 -3.73
CA ARG A 553 29.94 7.50 -2.58
C ARG A 553 29.26 7.28 -1.24
N LEU A 554 27.93 7.39 -1.19
CA LEU A 554 27.18 7.13 0.03
C LEU A 554 27.18 5.63 0.35
N PRO A 555 27.60 5.23 1.56
CA PRO A 555 27.64 3.83 1.95
C PRO A 555 26.21 3.27 2.03
N LEU A 556 26.06 1.97 1.77
CA LEU A 556 24.80 1.21 1.92
C LEU A 556 23.68 1.56 0.91
N TRP A 557 23.95 2.39 -0.11
CA TRP A 557 22.95 2.74 -1.13
C TRP A 557 22.78 1.65 -2.19
N ASP A 558 23.89 1.08 -2.66
CA ASP A 558 23.89 -0.03 -3.62
C ASP A 558 24.00 -1.36 -2.86
N TYR A 559 23.05 -2.27 -3.09
CA TYR A 559 23.09 -3.63 -2.55
C TYR A 559 23.92 -4.60 -3.39
N ALA A 560 24.14 -4.30 -4.67
CA ALA A 560 24.99 -5.12 -5.53
C ALA A 560 26.48 -4.98 -5.15
N GLN A 561 26.85 -3.89 -4.48
CA GLN A 561 28.18 -3.62 -3.91
C GLN A 561 29.34 -4.11 -4.79
N PRO A 562 29.46 -3.56 -6.02
CA PRO A 562 30.56 -3.93 -6.91
C PRO A 562 31.94 -3.51 -6.38
N VAL A 563 31.98 -2.68 -5.33
CA VAL A 563 33.19 -2.15 -4.69
C VAL A 563 33.15 -2.52 -3.20
N PRO A 564 34.30 -2.86 -2.58
CA PRO A 564 34.34 -3.13 -1.13
C PRO A 564 33.85 -1.92 -0.33
N LEU A 565 32.82 -2.11 0.47
CA LEU A 565 32.40 -1.12 1.46
C LEU A 565 33.34 -1.18 2.66
N ARG A 566 34.00 -0.07 2.97
CA ARG A 566 34.90 0.03 4.12
C ARG A 566 34.21 0.75 5.28
N PHE A 567 34.43 0.22 6.47
CA PHE A 567 33.94 0.72 7.76
C PHE A 567 35.16 0.99 8.64
N PRO A 568 35.79 2.17 8.51
CA PRO A 568 36.94 2.52 9.33
C PRO A 568 36.55 2.60 10.81
N ALA A 569 37.49 2.26 11.69
CA ALA A 569 37.31 2.45 13.11
C ALA A 569 37.19 3.95 13.44
N SER A 570 36.27 4.29 14.34
CA SER A 570 36.05 5.66 14.81
C SER A 570 35.58 5.65 16.26
N ALA A 571 35.53 6.83 16.89
CA ALA A 571 34.95 6.98 18.23
C ALA A 571 33.45 6.56 18.29
N ALA A 572 32.75 6.58 17.15
CA ALA A 572 31.34 6.19 17.03
C ALA A 572 31.14 4.70 16.70
N THR A 573 32.22 3.94 16.47
CA THR A 573 32.14 2.50 16.19
C THR A 573 31.60 1.77 17.42
N GLY A 574 30.58 0.90 17.26
CA GLY A 574 30.02 0.14 18.39
C GLY A 574 31.05 -0.80 19.01
N HIS A 575 31.27 -0.69 20.33
CA HIS A 575 32.21 -1.50 21.09
C HIS A 575 31.77 -1.66 22.56
N HIS A 576 32.19 -2.73 23.22
CA HIS A 576 32.04 -2.93 24.68
C HIS A 576 33.35 -2.69 25.43
N ILE A 577 34.48 -2.88 24.74
CA ILE A 577 35.82 -2.76 25.29
C ILE A 577 36.72 -2.00 24.30
N GLY A 578 37.86 -1.54 24.81
CA GLY A 578 38.83 -0.80 24.04
C GLY A 578 38.49 0.69 23.89
N GLN A 579 39.48 1.47 23.45
CA GLN A 579 39.37 2.91 23.27
C GLN A 579 39.81 3.30 21.87
N PHE A 580 39.16 4.33 21.30
CA PHE A 580 39.54 4.84 20.00
C PHE A 580 40.82 5.68 20.14
N ASP A 581 41.87 5.29 19.42
CA ASP A 581 43.14 5.98 19.28
C ASP A 581 43.08 6.85 18.01
N PRO A 582 42.89 8.18 18.13
CA PRO A 582 42.76 9.07 16.98
C PRO A 582 44.06 9.17 16.18
N ALA A 583 45.23 8.99 16.81
CA ALA A 583 46.52 9.10 16.14
C ALA A 583 46.77 7.90 15.21
N GLY A 584 46.32 6.71 15.63
CA GLY A 584 46.40 5.49 14.84
C GLY A 584 45.16 5.18 13.99
N ALA A 585 44.09 6.01 14.08
CA ALA A 585 42.78 5.75 13.49
C ALA A 585 42.28 4.32 13.73
N ARG A 586 42.44 3.83 14.97
CA ARG A 586 42.20 2.43 15.34
C ARG A 586 41.49 2.32 16.68
N LEU A 587 40.76 1.24 16.86
CA LEU A 587 40.15 0.87 18.13
C LEU A 587 41.02 -0.17 18.83
N LEU A 588 41.42 0.07 20.08
CA LEU A 588 42.44 -0.68 20.79
C LEU A 588 41.90 -1.30 22.07
N ALA A 589 41.93 -2.63 22.18
CA ALA A 589 41.79 -3.35 23.44
C ALA A 589 43.15 -3.71 24.05
N GLN A 590 43.28 -3.51 25.36
CA GLN A 590 44.46 -3.84 26.15
C GLN A 590 44.40 -5.29 26.67
N PRO A 591 45.56 -5.89 27.02
CA PRO A 591 45.57 -7.13 27.79
C PRO A 591 44.69 -7.03 29.04
N GLY A 592 43.90 -8.06 29.32
CA GLY A 592 42.88 -8.12 30.36
C GLY A 592 41.46 -7.76 29.90
N GLU A 593 41.29 -7.05 28.78
CA GLU A 593 39.97 -6.64 28.29
C GLU A 593 39.32 -7.74 27.43
N THR A 594 38.23 -8.33 27.96
CA THR A 594 37.46 -9.39 27.28
C THR A 594 36.10 -8.87 26.84
N GLY A 595 35.77 -9.05 25.57
CA GLY A 595 34.49 -8.61 25.01
C GLY A 595 34.57 -8.20 23.54
N TRP A 596 33.52 -7.53 23.07
CA TRP A 596 33.43 -7.04 21.70
C TRP A 596 34.26 -5.76 21.54
N LEU A 597 35.42 -5.89 20.89
CA LEU A 597 36.21 -4.75 20.45
C LEU A 597 35.44 -3.98 19.36
N THR A 598 34.75 -4.66 18.45
CA THR A 598 33.78 -3.98 17.58
C THR A 598 32.59 -4.86 17.25
N TYR A 599 31.43 -4.25 17.09
CA TYR A 599 30.23 -4.86 16.52
C TYR A 599 29.51 -3.87 15.59
N GLY A 600 28.86 -4.40 14.55
CA GLY A 600 28.22 -3.62 13.48
C GLY A 600 29.07 -3.55 12.21
N VAL A 601 28.77 -2.69 11.25
CA VAL A 601 27.55 -1.91 11.09
C VAL A 601 26.37 -2.85 10.86
N ARG A 602 25.24 -2.63 11.55
CA ARG A 602 24.00 -3.39 11.34
C ARG A 602 23.41 -3.01 9.99
N ARG A 603 23.28 -3.98 9.08
CA ARG A 603 22.72 -3.71 7.74
C ARG A 603 21.87 -4.85 7.22
N ASN A 604 20.84 -4.51 6.46
CA ASN A 604 20.11 -5.47 5.66
C ASN A 604 20.95 -5.82 4.42
N SER A 605 21.15 -7.11 4.16
CA SER A 605 21.90 -7.58 3.00
C SER A 605 21.08 -8.57 2.19
N ASN A 606 21.19 -8.47 0.86
CA ASN A 606 20.48 -9.36 -0.06
C ASN A 606 21.09 -10.77 -0.08
N PRO A 607 20.36 -11.78 -0.58
CA PRO A 607 20.93 -13.08 -0.87
C PRO A 607 22.13 -12.95 -1.81
N GLY A 608 23.20 -13.70 -1.54
CA GLY A 608 24.42 -13.59 -2.32
C GLY A 608 25.63 -14.21 -1.65
N ASN A 609 26.76 -14.16 -2.33
CA ASN A 609 28.07 -14.54 -1.79
C ASN A 609 28.80 -13.26 -1.39
N TYR A 610 29.50 -13.30 -0.26
CA TYR A 610 30.15 -12.14 0.31
C TYR A 610 31.52 -12.50 0.87
N VAL A 611 32.38 -11.49 0.99
CA VAL A 611 33.65 -11.57 1.74
C VAL A 611 33.71 -10.40 2.70
N ALA A 612 33.77 -10.70 4.00
CA ALA A 612 34.13 -9.73 5.01
C ALA A 612 35.66 -9.72 5.21
N THR A 613 36.25 -8.55 5.30
CA THR A 613 37.68 -8.36 5.59
C THR A 613 37.81 -7.61 6.91
N PHE A 614 38.66 -8.11 7.80
CA PHE A 614 38.93 -7.52 9.10
C PHE A 614 40.40 -7.09 9.13
N GLU A 615 40.65 -5.80 9.35
CA GLU A 615 42.00 -5.25 9.45
C GLU A 615 42.40 -5.22 10.93
N LEU A 616 43.40 -6.02 11.29
CA LEU A 616 43.75 -6.34 12.67
C LEU A 616 45.23 -6.11 12.96
N ASP A 617 45.55 -5.77 14.20
CA ASP A 617 46.92 -5.77 14.73
C ASP A 617 46.92 -6.41 16.12
N SER A 618 47.51 -7.61 16.24
CA SER A 618 47.52 -8.39 17.48
C SER A 618 48.91 -8.47 18.11
N GLY A 619 48.99 -8.23 19.41
CA GLY A 619 50.19 -8.44 20.21
C GLY A 619 50.36 -9.87 20.73
N ALA A 620 49.55 -10.83 20.30
CA ALA A 620 49.66 -12.21 20.76
C ALA A 620 50.93 -12.89 20.22
N ALA A 621 51.52 -13.76 21.04
CA ALA A 621 52.62 -14.62 20.59
C ALA A 621 52.15 -15.64 19.54
N ALA A 622 53.05 -16.13 18.71
CA ALA A 622 52.73 -17.12 17.69
C ALA A 622 52.03 -18.35 18.31
N GLY A 623 50.86 -18.72 17.76
CA GLY A 623 50.05 -19.84 18.25
C GLY A 623 49.10 -19.49 19.41
N VAL A 624 49.16 -18.28 19.96
CA VAL A 624 48.21 -17.80 20.98
C VAL A 624 47.04 -17.09 20.30
N GLN A 625 45.83 -17.53 20.59
CA GLN A 625 44.62 -16.89 20.08
C GLN A 625 44.35 -15.60 20.88
N ALA A 626 44.32 -14.44 20.21
CA ALA A 626 43.97 -13.14 20.80
C ALA A 626 42.46 -12.88 20.84
N GLY A 627 41.69 -13.69 20.11
CA GLY A 627 40.27 -13.44 19.93
C GLY A 627 39.64 -14.18 18.75
N ARG A 628 38.51 -13.68 18.26
CA ARG A 628 37.85 -14.17 17.05
C ARG A 628 37.19 -13.04 16.27
N VAL A 629 37.07 -13.23 14.96
CA VAL A 629 36.21 -12.44 14.10
C VAL A 629 34.98 -13.25 13.72
N GLU A 630 33.85 -12.58 13.55
CA GLU A 630 32.62 -13.21 13.09
C GLU A 630 31.81 -12.29 12.19
N VAL A 631 31.09 -12.90 11.26
CA VAL A 631 29.98 -12.29 10.52
C VAL A 631 28.71 -12.88 11.10
N ALA A 632 27.83 -12.03 11.62
CA ALA A 632 26.57 -12.45 12.23
C ALA A 632 25.37 -11.72 11.61
N ALA A 633 24.16 -12.23 11.79
CA ALA A 633 22.91 -11.62 11.36
C ALA A 633 21.85 -11.71 12.46
N ALA A 634 20.70 -11.06 12.25
CA ALA A 634 19.55 -11.07 13.18
C ALA A 634 19.96 -10.64 14.61
N GLY A 635 20.61 -9.48 14.70
CA GLY A 635 21.12 -8.93 15.96
C GLY A 635 22.22 -9.78 16.61
N GLY A 636 22.82 -10.71 15.86
CA GLY A 636 23.87 -11.61 16.35
C GLY A 636 23.45 -13.01 16.72
N SER A 637 22.17 -13.33 16.63
CA SER A 637 21.66 -14.65 16.97
C SER A 637 22.08 -15.72 15.96
N VAL A 638 22.48 -15.33 14.74
CA VAL A 638 22.90 -16.25 13.68
C VAL A 638 24.32 -15.91 13.25
N VAL A 639 25.29 -16.79 13.53
CA VAL A 639 26.68 -16.65 13.04
C VAL A 639 26.80 -17.29 11.66
N LEU A 640 27.17 -16.49 10.66
CA LEU A 640 27.28 -16.89 9.26
C LEU A 640 28.69 -17.37 8.91
N ALA A 641 29.72 -16.77 9.53
CA ALA A 641 31.11 -17.18 9.40
C ALA A 641 31.90 -16.73 10.64
N SER A 642 32.94 -17.48 11.01
CA SER A 642 33.86 -17.11 12.09
C SER A 642 35.27 -17.64 11.84
N ALA A 643 36.27 -16.93 12.34
CA ALA A 643 37.66 -17.38 12.37
C ALA A 643 38.39 -16.90 13.64
N PRO A 644 39.35 -17.68 14.17
CA PRO A 644 40.21 -17.25 15.26
C PRO A 644 41.20 -16.17 14.81
N ILE A 645 41.62 -15.31 15.74
CA ILE A 645 42.70 -14.35 15.56
C ILE A 645 43.95 -14.94 16.23
N SER A 646 44.85 -15.53 15.45
CA SER A 646 46.05 -16.24 15.97
C SER A 646 47.37 -15.71 15.41
N GLN A 647 47.32 -14.77 14.47
CA GLN A 647 48.51 -14.17 13.86
C GLN A 647 48.94 -12.92 14.63
N ALA A 648 50.24 -12.81 14.90
CA ALA A 648 50.85 -11.63 15.52
C ALA A 648 51.07 -10.51 14.50
N GLY A 649 51.06 -9.25 14.97
CA GLY A 649 51.27 -8.05 14.17
C GLY A 649 50.08 -7.68 13.27
N ALA A 650 50.32 -6.74 12.36
CA ALA A 650 49.32 -6.25 11.41
C ALA A 650 49.00 -7.30 10.33
N HIS A 651 47.72 -7.67 10.19
CA HIS A 651 47.27 -8.66 9.21
C HIS A 651 45.77 -8.48 8.90
N ASN A 652 45.32 -9.16 7.85
CA ASN A 652 43.91 -9.15 7.44
C ASN A 652 43.31 -10.56 7.51
N ILE A 653 42.13 -10.68 8.10
CA ILE A 653 41.33 -11.91 8.02
C ILE A 653 40.20 -11.72 7.01
N LYS A 654 40.12 -12.62 6.03
CA LYS A 654 39.02 -12.66 5.05
C LYS A 654 38.07 -13.80 5.37
N LEU A 655 36.80 -13.47 5.60
CA LEU A 655 35.73 -14.42 5.89
C LEU A 655 34.73 -14.47 4.72
N PRO A 656 34.80 -15.48 3.83
CA PRO A 656 33.75 -15.71 2.86
C PRO A 656 32.50 -16.29 3.54
N PHE A 657 31.32 -15.84 3.12
CA PHE A 657 30.04 -16.37 3.59
C PHE A 657 28.96 -16.28 2.51
N ARG A 658 27.87 -17.03 2.68
CA ARG A 658 26.73 -17.05 1.77
C ARG A 658 25.44 -16.72 2.51
N LEU A 659 24.65 -15.85 1.91
CA LEU A 659 23.28 -15.55 2.31
C LEU A 659 22.32 -16.27 1.36
N SER A 660 21.56 -17.23 1.88
CA SER A 660 20.52 -17.95 1.12
C SER A 660 19.24 -17.13 0.95
N GLY A 661 19.01 -16.18 1.86
CA GLY A 661 17.90 -15.23 1.87
C GLY A 661 18.37 -13.84 2.31
N PRO A 662 17.49 -12.83 2.30
CA PRO A 662 17.80 -11.54 2.90
C PRO A 662 18.20 -11.72 4.38
N ALA A 663 19.31 -11.10 4.79
CA ALA A 663 19.78 -11.14 6.16
C ALA A 663 19.59 -9.74 6.79
N PRO A 664 18.63 -9.58 7.72
CA PRO A 664 18.51 -8.34 8.48
C PRO A 664 19.63 -8.24 9.52
N ASP A 665 20.03 -7.02 9.85
CA ASP A 665 21.05 -6.73 10.86
C ASP A 665 22.32 -7.59 10.73
N LEU A 666 22.84 -7.70 9.50
CA LEU A 666 24.16 -8.26 9.26
C LEU A 666 25.19 -7.39 9.99
N GLU A 667 26.08 -8.00 10.78
CA GLU A 667 27.10 -7.36 11.59
C GLU A 667 28.48 -7.98 11.34
N LEU A 668 29.53 -7.17 11.37
CA LEU A 668 30.93 -7.59 11.37
C LEU A 668 31.48 -7.38 12.78
N ARG A 669 31.99 -8.43 13.41
CA ARG A 669 32.34 -8.36 14.83
C ARG A 669 33.73 -8.88 15.11
N ILE A 670 34.37 -8.25 16.09
CA ILE A 670 35.71 -8.60 16.55
C ILE A 670 35.63 -8.75 18.07
N HIS A 671 35.93 -9.94 18.58
CA HIS A 671 35.95 -10.27 19.99
C HIS A 671 37.38 -10.42 20.48
N SER A 672 37.76 -9.70 21.54
CA SER A 672 39.01 -9.92 22.29
C SER A 672 38.77 -10.90 23.42
N ASN A 673 39.70 -11.83 23.65
CA ASN A 673 39.69 -12.71 24.83
C ASN A 673 40.57 -12.19 25.98
N GLY A 674 41.12 -10.97 25.86
CA GLY A 674 41.95 -10.33 26.88
C GLY A 674 43.36 -10.90 27.02
N VAL A 675 43.77 -11.90 26.24
CA VAL A 675 45.10 -12.53 26.39
C VAL A 675 46.23 -11.61 25.90
N ALA A 676 45.96 -10.78 24.90
CA ALA A 676 46.92 -9.86 24.33
C ALA A 676 46.27 -8.57 23.85
N ARG A 677 47.10 -7.57 23.55
CA ARG A 677 46.67 -6.33 22.88
C ARG A 677 46.02 -6.69 21.54
N LEU A 678 44.86 -6.11 21.24
CA LEU A 678 44.18 -6.29 19.96
C LEU A 678 43.72 -4.92 19.44
N ALA A 679 44.11 -4.56 18.23
CA ALA A 679 43.65 -3.34 17.58
C ALA A 679 42.97 -3.64 16.24
N THR A 680 42.09 -2.75 15.80
CA THR A 680 41.51 -2.78 14.45
C THR A 680 41.45 -1.38 13.84
N SER A 681 41.85 -1.25 12.57
CA SER A 681 41.67 -0.02 11.76
C SER A 681 40.29 0.01 11.08
N GLY A 682 39.58 -1.11 11.05
CA GLY A 682 38.25 -1.20 10.48
C GLY A 682 37.92 -2.56 9.89
N THR A 683 36.77 -2.60 9.23
CA THR A 683 36.30 -3.78 8.50
C THR A 683 35.85 -3.39 7.10
N ALA A 684 35.75 -4.37 6.20
CA ALA A 684 35.20 -4.16 4.87
C ALA A 684 34.28 -5.30 4.46
N LEU A 685 33.28 -5.01 3.64
CA LEU A 685 32.41 -6.01 3.04
C LEU A 685 32.38 -5.86 1.52
N LEU A 686 32.57 -6.98 0.82
CA LEU A 686 32.44 -7.07 -0.63
C LEU A 686 31.36 -8.09 -0.97
N ALA A 687 30.39 -7.71 -1.81
CA ALA A 687 29.51 -8.67 -2.46
C ALA A 687 30.25 -9.29 -3.65
N LEU A 688 30.27 -10.61 -3.73
CA LEU A 688 30.78 -11.34 -4.88
C LEU A 688 29.64 -11.55 -5.88
N ASP A 689 29.90 -11.28 -7.16
CA ASP A 689 28.93 -11.55 -8.23
C ASP A 689 28.49 -13.04 -8.18
N PRO A 690 27.19 -13.33 -8.01
CA PRO A 690 26.69 -14.70 -7.93
C PRO A 690 26.98 -15.54 -9.18
N ARG A 691 27.40 -14.93 -10.30
CA ARG A 691 27.79 -15.64 -11.54
C ARG A 691 29.28 -15.96 -11.67
N ARG A 692 30.15 -15.44 -10.80
CA ARG A 692 31.62 -15.46 -11.05
C ARG A 692 32.45 -16.33 -10.13
N VAL A 693 31.95 -16.77 -8.97
CA VAL A 693 32.79 -17.54 -8.04
C VAL A 693 31.96 -18.61 -7.31
N PRO A 694 32.16 -19.90 -7.61
CA PRO A 694 31.81 -20.97 -6.68
C PRO A 694 32.67 -20.78 -5.43
N LEU A 695 32.03 -20.74 -4.25
CA LEU A 695 32.77 -20.79 -3.00
C LEU A 695 33.59 -22.08 -2.96
N PRO A 696 34.84 -22.08 -2.46
CA PRO A 696 35.54 -23.33 -2.16
C PRO A 696 34.68 -24.10 -1.15
N THR A 697 34.18 -25.25 -1.57
CA THR A 697 33.51 -26.21 -0.71
C THR A 697 34.48 -26.62 0.39
N LYS A 698 34.08 -26.39 1.65
CA LYS A 698 34.76 -26.98 2.81
C LYS A 698 34.60 -28.49 2.79
#